data_AF-A0A7C5F6Y4-F1
#
_entry.id   AF-A0A7C5F6Y4-F1
#
_cell.length_a   1.000
_cell.length_b   1.000
_cell.length_c   1.000
_cell.angle_alpha   90.00
_cell.angle_beta   90.00
_cell.angle_gamma   90.00
#
_symmetry.space_group_name_H-M   'P 1'
#
loop_
_entity.id
_entity.type
_entity.pdbx_description
1 polymer ?
#
loop_
_entity_poly.entity_id
_entity_poly.type
_entity_poly.pdbx_seq_one_letter_code
_entity_poly.pdbx_strand_id
1 'polypeptide(L)'
;MNRKPGACMSRWLIGLLLIASILVPMLAYHASSQGYGSMSGRVSDEQGIYLSNVEVNAIHQDEYGNMISFNTTTNFNGEYTFTSLPAGRYIILAKKAGYQTNGSFDNFLPASGTLLINFVLQKSLVLSGYVNCSVTSLPIENASVYAECEFESYLRNCLGFTDANGKYELNTGLGPGRYIVKSWAKKYVSQKREVEIYSPYGAVSNFVLHPSCTVNLTVVDKTMAGIEGANVLLVNKTGIIYDGKTDSYGRFLMDTNISAGKCTLIVNMSGYVTNYTELDLQEGEIKELTITLASSAILKGYVQRTNGLGIEDALVSLSGMSEVSVSSNEAGYYEVLSDLLAGDYTISFTHPSYHNASVRMEISEISEGINWCNITLTRYSYLWGYVRDLDGKGVSGALLAFSENGQETKILQSDTIGFFSYKIESISGRIDVHVSARGYLNTSKSMSIPLESTIEENFTLSPLLVILSPVSGARVNTSVIEVKGITQPFAEISILVNGAISSENILLADNSGKFQANVNLSFGMNSIRVCARVYNNEMTVELKVNYQGPRLYIFEPADGTGIETESVMVRGRAYDSNSDVNAKIYVRIDNEQWVYVCKGGEFEYMVNFTREENGIHKITIRAEDEFGTIYEQIYIEVSIPEKIYSISVETTPNKKEGKPGSNHVFKVLVKNKGNSDDFVRVNVEYADSLSWKVQFAFDELFTSFLTFPYNTSIRASGERSFYVKISIPEDARDGDSFKVKIIANSIFGVSSESEVVSVAKIDIMESAVQYLIWLGLVSVAVVLIYFAYKSYMRTKKVLEEGKEEDKGYQYRSSYGSDSYEDVNYNTYTRYPAYSPYGGYDRYAVYEDDSKGKYTNQIRKFDKIK
;
A
#
# COMPACT_ATOMS: atom_id res chain seq x y z
N MET A 1 -73.76 -87.33 -45.02
CA MET A 1 -74.20 -88.65 -44.49
C MET A 1 -74.80 -88.45 -43.09
N ASN A 2 -75.59 -89.41 -42.61
CA ASN A 2 -76.36 -89.42 -41.34
C ASN A 2 -75.64 -88.77 -40.14
N ARG A 3 -76.26 -87.96 -39.27
CA ARG A 3 -77.38 -88.31 -38.35
C ARG A 3 -78.13 -87.08 -37.79
N LYS A 4 -79.40 -87.28 -37.39
CA LYS A 4 -80.14 -86.54 -36.34
C LYS A 4 -80.28 -87.45 -35.09
N PRO A 5 -80.96 -87.05 -34.00
CA PRO A 5 -80.63 -85.94 -33.10
C PRO A 5 -80.53 -86.44 -31.63
N GLY A 6 -80.18 -85.55 -30.69
CA GLY A 6 -80.28 -85.85 -29.25
C GLY A 6 -80.05 -84.62 -28.40
N ALA A 7 -80.97 -84.30 -27.50
CA ALA A 7 -80.88 -83.14 -26.61
C ALA A 7 -80.56 -83.58 -25.17
N CYS A 8 -79.86 -82.73 -24.43
CA CYS A 8 -80.01 -82.64 -22.98
C CYS A 8 -79.68 -81.21 -22.50
N MET A 9 -80.38 -80.75 -21.46
CA MET A 9 -80.18 -79.44 -20.84
C MET A 9 -79.14 -79.53 -19.70
N SER A 10 -79.21 -78.62 -18.72
CA SER A 10 -78.54 -78.66 -17.40
C SER A 10 -76.99 -78.54 -17.32
N ARG A 11 -76.43 -77.48 -17.92
CA ARG A 11 -75.17 -76.86 -17.42
C ARG A 11 -75.26 -75.40 -16.94
N TRP A 12 -76.42 -74.75 -17.06
CA TRP A 12 -76.62 -73.34 -16.68
C TRP A 12 -77.37 -73.10 -15.36
N LEU A 13 -77.84 -74.14 -14.65
CA LEU A 13 -78.60 -73.97 -13.39
C LEU A 13 -77.77 -74.10 -12.10
N ILE A 14 -76.55 -74.65 -12.14
CA ILE A 14 -75.79 -74.97 -10.92
C ILE A 14 -74.86 -73.81 -10.49
N GLY A 15 -74.33 -73.02 -11.43
CA GLY A 15 -73.51 -71.84 -11.11
C GLY A 15 -74.29 -70.71 -10.43
N LEU A 16 -75.59 -70.57 -10.73
CA LEU A 16 -76.45 -69.52 -10.17
C LEU A 16 -76.83 -69.76 -8.69
N LEU A 17 -76.81 -71.02 -8.23
CA LEU A 17 -77.25 -71.38 -6.87
C LEU A 17 -76.16 -71.22 -5.79
N LEU A 18 -74.91 -70.95 -6.16
CA LEU A 18 -73.80 -70.72 -5.23
C LEU A 18 -73.41 -69.25 -5.02
N ILE A 19 -73.98 -68.34 -5.82
CA ILE A 19 -73.87 -66.88 -5.59
C ILE A 19 -75.00 -66.41 -4.65
N ALA A 20 -76.17 -67.05 -4.73
CA ALA A 20 -77.33 -66.75 -3.90
C ALA A 20 -77.13 -67.03 -2.39
N SER A 21 -76.14 -67.83 -1.99
CA SER A 21 -75.90 -68.21 -0.59
C SER A 21 -74.92 -67.28 0.17
N ILE A 22 -74.27 -66.32 -0.50
CA ILE A 22 -73.38 -65.34 0.13
C ILE A 22 -73.92 -63.90 -0.01
N LEU A 23 -74.74 -63.61 -1.02
CA LEU A 23 -75.34 -62.27 -1.19
C LEU A 23 -76.52 -61.97 -0.23
N VAL A 24 -77.15 -62.99 0.35
CA VAL A 24 -78.42 -62.85 1.10
C VAL A 24 -78.26 -62.36 2.56
N PRO A 25 -77.17 -62.66 3.31
CA PRO A 25 -76.95 -62.01 4.61
C PRO A 25 -76.60 -60.52 4.51
N MET A 26 -75.92 -60.10 3.44
CA MET A 26 -75.37 -58.74 3.34
C MET A 26 -76.43 -57.67 3.02
N LEU A 27 -77.55 -58.07 2.42
CA LEU A 27 -78.76 -57.24 2.24
C LEU A 27 -79.64 -57.16 3.50
N ALA A 28 -79.29 -57.86 4.59
CA ALA A 28 -80.09 -57.94 5.81
C ALA A 28 -79.46 -57.23 7.03
N TYR A 29 -78.25 -56.67 6.91
CA TYR A 29 -77.55 -56.00 8.03
C TYR A 29 -77.64 -54.46 8.03
N HIS A 30 -78.21 -53.85 6.98
CA HIS A 30 -78.55 -52.42 6.93
C HIS A 30 -80.06 -52.18 6.86
N ALA A 31 -80.86 -53.13 7.37
CA ALA A 31 -82.25 -52.89 7.74
C ALA A 31 -82.29 -52.19 9.12
N SER A 32 -81.65 -51.02 9.21
CA SER A 32 -81.81 -50.10 10.34
C SER A 32 -83.29 -49.76 10.50
N SER A 33 -83.78 -49.81 11.74
CA SER A 33 -85.20 -49.59 12.00
C SER A 33 -85.54 -48.10 11.99
N GLN A 34 -85.61 -47.51 10.79
CA GLN A 34 -86.20 -46.18 10.58
C GLN A 34 -87.71 -46.24 10.84
N GLY A 35 -88.08 -46.20 12.12
CA GLY A 35 -89.46 -45.97 12.52
C GLY A 35 -89.84 -44.55 12.17
N TYR A 36 -90.98 -44.38 11.51
CA TYR A 36 -91.48 -43.07 11.14
C TYR A 36 -92.14 -42.37 12.33
N GLY A 37 -92.01 -41.05 12.42
CA GLY A 37 -92.71 -40.19 13.36
C GLY A 37 -93.63 -39.19 12.64
N SER A 38 -94.20 -38.27 13.41
CA SER A 38 -94.94 -37.11 12.89
C SER A 38 -94.43 -35.82 13.49
N MET A 39 -94.71 -34.70 12.83
CA MET A 39 -94.35 -33.37 13.29
C MET A 39 -95.50 -32.42 12.99
N SER A 40 -95.91 -31.61 13.94
CA SER A 40 -96.95 -30.60 13.74
C SER A 40 -96.62 -29.32 14.49
N GLY A 41 -97.42 -28.29 14.26
CA GLY A 41 -97.19 -26.98 14.86
C GLY A 41 -98.17 -25.93 14.40
N ARG A 42 -98.02 -24.73 14.97
CA ARG A 42 -98.70 -23.51 14.54
C ARG A 42 -97.69 -22.43 14.21
N VAL A 43 -98.04 -21.61 13.21
CA VAL A 43 -97.30 -20.41 12.85
C VAL A 43 -98.17 -19.18 13.09
N SER A 44 -97.65 -18.19 13.81
CA SER A 44 -98.26 -16.86 13.97
C SER A 44 -97.32 -15.75 13.52
N ASP A 45 -97.83 -14.52 13.42
CA ASP A 45 -97.00 -13.33 13.44
C ASP A 45 -96.61 -12.92 14.86
N GLU A 46 -95.76 -11.89 14.95
CA GLU A 46 -95.31 -11.22 16.18
C GLU A 46 -96.44 -10.53 16.98
N GLN A 47 -97.63 -10.35 16.38
CA GLN A 47 -98.84 -9.87 17.05
C GLN A 47 -99.74 -11.02 17.56
N GLY A 48 -99.37 -12.29 17.30
CA GLY A 48 -100.11 -13.48 17.71
C GLY A 48 -101.23 -13.91 16.76
N ILE A 49 -101.32 -13.32 15.57
CA ILE A 49 -102.30 -13.70 14.54
C ILE A 49 -101.78 -14.93 13.79
N TYR A 50 -102.58 -15.98 13.70
CA TYR A 50 -102.19 -17.21 13.01
C TYR A 50 -102.04 -17.01 11.49
N LEU A 51 -100.96 -17.54 10.92
CA LEU A 51 -100.56 -17.32 9.52
C LEU A 51 -100.83 -18.57 8.69
N SER A 52 -101.83 -18.51 7.81
CA SER A 52 -102.08 -19.50 6.76
C SER A 52 -101.11 -19.39 5.59
N ASN A 53 -100.96 -20.46 4.80
CA ASN A 53 -100.10 -20.53 3.62
C ASN A 53 -98.64 -20.10 3.89
N VAL A 54 -98.12 -20.40 5.08
CA VAL A 54 -96.67 -20.43 5.36
C VAL A 54 -96.15 -21.74 4.78
N GLU A 55 -95.10 -21.68 3.97
CA GLU A 55 -94.34 -22.86 3.57
C GLU A 55 -93.50 -23.31 4.77
N VAL A 56 -93.69 -24.55 5.22
CA VAL A 56 -92.85 -25.18 6.22
C VAL A 56 -92.07 -26.30 5.55
N ASN A 57 -90.74 -26.22 5.63
CA ASN A 57 -89.81 -27.17 5.02
C ASN A 57 -88.97 -27.82 6.13
N ALA A 58 -89.11 -29.15 6.28
CA ALA A 58 -88.35 -29.95 7.23
C ALA A 58 -87.26 -30.73 6.48
N ILE A 59 -86.00 -30.39 6.77
CA ILE A 59 -84.80 -30.91 6.10
C ILE A 59 -84.09 -31.90 7.04
N HIS A 60 -83.81 -33.10 6.55
CA HIS A 60 -83.18 -34.20 7.25
C HIS A 60 -81.99 -34.74 6.45
N GLN A 61 -80.93 -35.18 7.13
CA GLN A 61 -79.80 -35.85 6.49
C GLN A 61 -79.92 -37.37 6.67
N ASP A 62 -79.90 -38.12 5.56
CA ASP A 62 -80.03 -39.57 5.56
C ASP A 62 -78.74 -40.30 6.00
N GLU A 63 -78.82 -41.63 6.14
CA GLU A 63 -77.71 -42.50 6.56
C GLU A 63 -76.52 -42.53 5.57
N TYR A 64 -76.66 -41.94 4.38
CA TYR A 64 -75.62 -41.80 3.36
C TYR A 64 -75.08 -40.36 3.24
N GLY A 65 -75.64 -39.42 4.03
CA GLY A 65 -75.26 -38.01 4.02
C GLY A 65 -76.07 -37.11 3.07
N ASN A 66 -77.07 -37.62 2.36
CA ASN A 66 -77.91 -36.83 1.46
C ASN A 66 -78.91 -35.98 2.24
N MET A 67 -79.21 -34.78 1.74
CA MET A 67 -80.21 -33.88 2.34
C MET A 67 -81.59 -34.12 1.69
N ILE A 68 -82.52 -34.66 2.47
CA ILE A 68 -83.92 -34.89 2.10
C ILE A 68 -84.77 -33.75 2.67
N SER A 69 -85.59 -33.10 1.82
CA SER A 69 -86.53 -32.04 2.23
C SER A 69 -87.97 -32.49 2.11
N PHE A 70 -88.77 -32.23 3.15
CA PHE A 70 -90.21 -32.45 3.18
C PHE A 70 -90.91 -31.10 3.31
N ASN A 71 -91.84 -30.77 2.42
CA ASN A 71 -92.55 -29.48 2.43
C ASN A 71 -94.04 -29.69 2.74
N THR A 72 -94.62 -28.76 3.51
CA THR A 72 -96.05 -28.67 3.82
C THR A 72 -96.45 -27.19 3.93
N THR A 73 -97.74 -26.90 4.05
CA THR A 73 -98.23 -25.51 4.25
C THR A 73 -99.21 -25.41 5.41
N THR A 74 -99.27 -24.23 6.04
CA THR A 74 -100.21 -23.98 7.14
C THR A 74 -101.65 -23.76 6.67
N ASN A 75 -102.61 -24.32 7.41
CA ASN A 75 -104.04 -24.15 7.17
C ASN A 75 -104.55 -22.74 7.59
N PHE A 76 -105.85 -22.47 7.48
CA PHE A 76 -106.47 -21.20 7.88
C PHE A 76 -106.29 -20.83 9.36
N ASN A 77 -106.04 -21.79 10.25
CA ASN A 77 -105.74 -21.59 11.67
C ASN A 77 -104.22 -21.51 11.96
N GLY A 78 -103.39 -21.41 10.91
CA GLY A 78 -101.92 -21.42 11.02
C GLY A 78 -101.31 -22.77 11.37
N GLU A 79 -102.07 -23.87 11.34
CA GLU A 79 -101.60 -25.20 11.73
C GLU A 79 -100.93 -25.92 10.55
N TYR A 80 -99.78 -26.55 10.78
CA TYR A 80 -99.14 -27.46 9.82
C TYR A 80 -98.92 -28.85 10.42
N THR A 81 -98.85 -29.86 9.54
CA THR A 81 -98.53 -31.24 9.90
C THR A 81 -97.69 -31.89 8.80
N PHE A 82 -96.71 -32.69 9.23
CA PHE A 82 -96.03 -33.73 8.46
C PHE A 82 -96.37 -35.09 9.05
N THR A 83 -96.79 -36.01 8.20
CA THR A 83 -97.04 -37.41 8.55
C THR A 83 -95.98 -38.31 7.95
N SER A 84 -95.51 -39.31 8.71
CA SER A 84 -94.55 -40.32 8.26
C SER A 84 -93.17 -39.74 7.85
N LEU A 85 -92.60 -38.90 8.71
CA LEU A 85 -91.20 -38.45 8.60
C LEU A 85 -90.27 -39.54 9.17
N PRO A 86 -89.14 -39.90 8.52
CA PRO A 86 -88.11 -40.76 9.11
C PRO A 86 -87.62 -40.25 10.47
N ALA A 87 -87.36 -41.15 11.44
CA ALA A 87 -86.74 -40.75 12.70
C ALA A 87 -85.29 -40.27 12.49
N GLY A 88 -84.92 -39.15 13.12
CA GLY A 88 -83.65 -38.49 12.90
C GLY A 88 -83.65 -37.03 13.32
N ARG A 89 -82.57 -36.30 13.02
CA ARG A 89 -82.46 -34.85 13.28
C ARG A 89 -83.00 -34.05 12.08
N TYR A 90 -83.73 -32.98 12.38
CA TYR A 90 -84.34 -32.08 11.41
C TYR A 90 -83.98 -30.60 11.65
N ILE A 91 -83.67 -29.89 10.56
CA ILE A 91 -83.75 -28.43 10.47
C ILE A 91 -85.12 -28.10 9.88
N ILE A 92 -85.88 -27.17 10.48
CA ILE A 92 -87.25 -26.88 10.06
C ILE A 92 -87.37 -25.38 9.82
N LEU A 93 -87.71 -25.00 8.59
CA LEU A 93 -87.76 -23.62 8.12
C LEU A 93 -89.21 -23.22 7.85
N ALA A 94 -89.67 -22.14 8.45
CA ALA A 94 -90.97 -21.51 8.19
C ALA A 94 -90.77 -20.23 7.37
N LYS A 95 -91.31 -20.22 6.14
CA LYS A 95 -91.12 -19.16 5.14
C LYS A 95 -92.46 -18.67 4.60
N LYS A 96 -92.66 -17.36 4.54
CA LYS A 96 -93.85 -16.74 3.94
C LYS A 96 -93.51 -15.39 3.32
N ALA A 97 -94.13 -15.07 2.18
CA ALA A 97 -93.94 -13.79 1.51
C ALA A 97 -94.33 -12.62 2.43
N GLY A 98 -93.49 -11.58 2.50
CA GLY A 98 -93.67 -10.45 3.43
C GLY A 98 -93.19 -10.71 4.87
N TYR A 99 -92.67 -11.90 5.19
CA TYR A 99 -92.16 -12.27 6.51
C TYR A 99 -90.68 -12.68 6.47
N GLN A 100 -89.99 -12.56 7.60
CA GLN A 100 -88.67 -13.15 7.81
C GLN A 100 -88.81 -14.69 7.85
N THR A 101 -87.81 -15.39 7.31
CA THR A 101 -87.69 -16.84 7.51
C THR A 101 -87.33 -17.09 8.96
N ASN A 102 -88.07 -17.95 9.65
CA ASN A 102 -87.70 -18.44 10.98
C ASN A 102 -87.31 -19.93 10.89
N GLY A 103 -86.33 -20.35 11.68
CA GLY A 103 -85.77 -21.70 11.62
C GLY A 103 -85.60 -22.32 13.01
N SER A 104 -86.05 -23.56 13.16
CA SER A 104 -85.69 -24.42 14.29
C SER A 104 -84.60 -25.38 13.86
N PHE A 105 -83.59 -25.57 14.71
CA PHE A 105 -82.42 -26.41 14.42
C PHE A 105 -82.33 -27.59 15.39
N ASP A 106 -81.67 -28.66 14.95
CA ASP A 106 -81.36 -29.87 15.72
C ASP A 106 -82.56 -30.62 16.35
N ASN A 107 -83.71 -30.60 15.67
CA ASN A 107 -84.95 -31.19 16.16
C ASN A 107 -84.91 -32.72 15.98
N PHE A 108 -84.61 -33.46 17.04
CA PHE A 108 -84.59 -34.93 17.01
C PHE A 108 -86.01 -35.51 17.09
N LEU A 109 -86.47 -36.13 15.99
CA LEU A 109 -87.71 -36.89 15.90
C LEU A 109 -87.44 -38.38 16.23
N PRO A 110 -87.91 -38.91 17.36
CA PRO A 110 -87.78 -40.34 17.66
C PRO A 110 -88.78 -41.19 16.86
N ALA A 111 -88.45 -42.47 16.70
CA ALA A 111 -89.31 -43.47 16.04
C ALA A 111 -90.70 -43.56 16.70
N SER A 112 -91.76 -43.53 15.90
CA SER A 112 -93.17 -43.45 16.33
C SER A 112 -93.49 -42.23 17.22
N GLY A 113 -92.61 -41.23 17.28
CA GLY A 113 -92.76 -40.02 18.06
C GLY A 113 -93.61 -38.94 17.38
N THR A 114 -93.93 -37.90 18.14
CA THR A 114 -94.53 -36.66 17.63
C THR A 114 -93.75 -35.46 18.15
N LEU A 115 -93.32 -34.57 17.27
CA LEU A 115 -92.78 -33.26 17.62
C LEU A 115 -93.83 -32.17 17.44
N LEU A 116 -93.94 -31.27 18.43
CA LEU A 116 -94.76 -30.05 18.34
C LEU A 116 -93.84 -28.83 18.32
N ILE A 117 -93.80 -28.11 17.20
CA ILE A 117 -92.85 -27.00 16.98
C ILE A 117 -93.63 -25.80 16.44
N ASN A 118 -93.66 -24.70 17.21
CA ASN A 118 -94.40 -23.50 16.83
C ASN A 118 -93.43 -22.40 16.36
N PHE A 119 -93.83 -21.63 15.35
CA PHE A 119 -93.05 -20.51 14.82
C PHE A 119 -93.78 -19.19 15.02
N VAL A 120 -93.00 -18.14 15.32
CA VAL A 120 -93.45 -16.75 15.29
C VAL A 120 -92.66 -16.05 14.18
N LEU A 121 -93.35 -15.54 13.17
CA LEU A 121 -92.72 -14.84 12.05
C LEU A 121 -92.81 -13.32 12.25
N GLN A 122 -91.65 -12.67 12.25
CA GLN A 122 -91.57 -11.21 12.15
C GLN A 122 -91.79 -10.76 10.70
N LYS A 123 -92.21 -9.52 10.49
CA LYS A 123 -92.32 -8.95 9.13
C LYS A 123 -90.94 -8.84 8.47
N SER A 124 -90.89 -9.10 7.16
CA SER A 124 -89.67 -8.89 6.37
C SER A 124 -89.39 -7.40 6.24
N LEU A 125 -88.12 -7.04 6.34
CA LEU A 125 -87.63 -5.78 5.81
C LEU A 125 -87.60 -5.84 4.28
N VAL A 126 -87.44 -4.68 3.64
CA VAL A 126 -87.35 -4.55 2.19
C VAL A 126 -85.95 -4.09 1.79
N LEU A 127 -85.34 -4.78 0.81
CA LEU A 127 -84.17 -4.30 0.08
C LEU A 127 -84.59 -4.04 -1.36
N SER A 128 -84.46 -2.80 -1.82
CA SER A 128 -84.86 -2.38 -3.17
C SER A 128 -83.74 -1.64 -3.89
N GLY A 129 -83.92 -1.39 -5.18
CA GLY A 129 -82.98 -0.58 -5.96
C GLY A 129 -83.19 -0.75 -7.45
N TYR A 130 -82.23 -0.22 -8.22
CA TYR A 130 -82.20 -0.30 -9.68
C TYR A 130 -80.94 -1.00 -10.17
N VAL A 131 -81.05 -1.75 -11.27
CA VAL A 131 -79.92 -2.35 -12.00
C VAL A 131 -79.88 -1.78 -13.41
N ASN A 132 -78.88 -0.96 -13.69
CA ASN A 132 -78.73 -0.29 -14.98
C ASN A 132 -77.45 -0.75 -15.71
N CYS A 133 -77.40 -0.56 -17.03
CA CYS A 133 -76.20 -0.73 -17.83
C CYS A 133 -75.27 0.49 -17.67
N SER A 134 -73.99 0.24 -17.42
CA SER A 134 -72.92 1.25 -17.37
C SER A 134 -72.85 2.14 -18.62
N VAL A 135 -72.87 1.53 -19.81
CA VAL A 135 -72.60 2.20 -21.09
C VAL A 135 -73.81 3.00 -21.58
N THR A 136 -75.00 2.41 -21.51
CA THR A 136 -76.22 3.05 -22.04
C THR A 136 -77.01 3.82 -20.99
N SER A 137 -76.69 3.67 -19.70
CA SER A 137 -77.50 4.12 -18.55
C SER A 137 -78.94 3.61 -18.51
N LEU A 138 -79.33 2.71 -19.43
CA LEU A 138 -80.67 2.13 -19.51
C LEU A 138 -80.87 1.07 -18.41
N PRO A 139 -82.10 0.84 -17.95
CA PRO A 139 -82.42 -0.26 -17.05
C PRO A 139 -82.14 -1.62 -17.70
N ILE A 140 -81.77 -2.60 -16.86
CA ILE A 140 -81.64 -4.00 -17.26
C ILE A 140 -82.83 -4.76 -16.67
N GLU A 141 -83.76 -5.19 -17.52
CA GLU A 141 -84.87 -6.08 -17.15
C GLU A 141 -84.38 -7.53 -16.91
N ASN A 142 -85.03 -8.27 -16.02
CA ASN A 142 -84.71 -9.66 -15.68
C ASN A 142 -83.26 -9.89 -15.21
N ALA A 143 -82.59 -8.86 -14.68
CA ALA A 143 -81.35 -9.01 -13.95
C ALA A 143 -81.64 -9.69 -12.61
N SER A 144 -80.92 -10.77 -12.31
CA SER A 144 -81.00 -11.44 -11.02
C SER A 144 -80.41 -10.55 -9.94
N VAL A 145 -81.04 -10.53 -8.77
CA VAL A 145 -80.49 -9.94 -7.53
C VAL A 145 -80.68 -10.93 -6.39
N TYR A 146 -79.57 -11.43 -5.86
CA TYR A 146 -79.53 -12.39 -4.75
C TYR A 146 -78.87 -11.73 -3.53
N ALA A 147 -79.63 -11.59 -2.45
CA ALA A 147 -79.16 -11.12 -1.15
C ALA A 147 -78.93 -12.32 -0.22
N GLU A 148 -77.75 -12.38 0.39
CA GLU A 148 -77.30 -13.47 1.25
C GLU A 148 -76.78 -12.91 2.57
N CYS A 149 -77.44 -13.23 3.70
CA CYS A 149 -77.02 -12.70 4.99
C CYS A 149 -75.67 -13.29 5.42
N GLU A 150 -74.79 -12.42 5.95
CA GLU A 150 -73.46 -12.80 6.46
C GLU A 150 -73.55 -13.78 7.64
N PHE A 151 -74.64 -13.70 8.42
CA PHE A 151 -74.96 -14.60 9.53
C PHE A 151 -76.32 -15.27 9.25
N GLU A 152 -76.41 -16.58 9.45
CA GLU A 152 -77.59 -17.41 9.14
C GLU A 152 -78.03 -17.36 7.66
N SER A 153 -77.08 -17.45 6.73
CA SER A 153 -77.32 -17.48 5.27
C SER A 153 -78.37 -18.50 4.82
N TYR A 154 -78.48 -19.64 5.50
CA TYR A 154 -79.50 -20.68 5.27
C TYR A 154 -80.95 -20.23 5.59
N LEU A 155 -81.13 -19.22 6.44
CA LEU A 155 -82.45 -18.65 6.76
C LEU A 155 -82.72 -17.41 5.91
N ARG A 156 -81.75 -16.50 5.89
CA ARG A 156 -81.90 -15.13 5.40
C ARG A 156 -81.22 -14.96 4.04
N ASN A 157 -81.71 -15.71 3.05
CA ASN A 157 -81.42 -15.45 1.65
C ASN A 157 -82.68 -15.08 0.86
N CYS A 158 -82.51 -14.26 -0.18
CA CYS A 158 -83.60 -13.80 -1.03
C CYS A 158 -83.10 -13.64 -2.48
N LEU A 159 -83.85 -14.18 -3.43
CA LEU A 159 -83.64 -14.00 -4.87
C LEU A 159 -84.83 -13.24 -5.45
N GLY A 160 -84.56 -12.24 -6.27
CA GLY A 160 -85.54 -11.56 -7.10
C GLY A 160 -84.95 -11.15 -8.44
N PHE A 161 -85.79 -10.52 -9.25
CA PHE A 161 -85.45 -10.07 -10.60
C PHE A 161 -85.90 -8.62 -10.77
N THR A 162 -85.27 -7.88 -11.68
CA THR A 162 -85.70 -6.54 -12.06
C THR A 162 -86.89 -6.53 -13.01
N ASP A 163 -87.76 -5.52 -12.85
CA ASP A 163 -88.82 -5.20 -13.79
C ASP A 163 -88.29 -4.50 -15.06
N ALA A 164 -89.19 -4.16 -15.99
CA ALA A 164 -88.86 -3.44 -17.23
C ALA A 164 -88.28 -2.02 -17.02
N ASN A 165 -88.38 -1.48 -15.81
CA ASN A 165 -87.77 -0.20 -15.39
C ASN A 165 -86.44 -0.43 -14.66
N GLY A 166 -85.93 -1.67 -14.63
CA GLY A 166 -84.70 -2.04 -13.92
C GLY A 166 -84.86 -2.04 -12.40
N LYS A 167 -86.06 -1.83 -11.86
CA LYS A 167 -86.33 -1.82 -10.42
C LYS A 167 -86.43 -3.25 -9.89
N TYR A 168 -85.73 -3.57 -8.81
CA TYR A 168 -85.97 -4.78 -8.04
C TYR A 168 -86.50 -4.47 -6.64
N GLU A 169 -87.17 -5.45 -6.03
CA GLU A 169 -87.63 -5.39 -4.65
C GLU A 169 -87.59 -6.78 -4.02
N LEU A 170 -86.75 -6.93 -2.99
CA LEU A 170 -86.66 -8.13 -2.16
C LEU A 170 -87.38 -7.84 -0.84
N ASN A 171 -88.49 -8.52 -0.59
CA ASN A 171 -89.41 -8.22 0.52
C ASN A 171 -89.84 -9.49 1.29
N THR A 172 -89.01 -10.54 1.24
CA THR A 172 -89.27 -11.85 1.86
C THR A 172 -87.96 -12.43 2.38
N GLY A 173 -87.96 -12.95 3.62
CA GLY A 173 -86.77 -13.56 4.23
C GLY A 173 -85.71 -12.58 4.75
N LEU A 174 -85.94 -11.26 4.69
CA LEU A 174 -84.96 -10.26 5.09
C LEU A 174 -85.23 -9.71 6.50
N GLY A 175 -84.25 -9.84 7.39
CA GLY A 175 -84.23 -9.25 8.72
C GLY A 175 -83.16 -8.15 8.84
N PRO A 176 -82.97 -7.58 10.03
CA PRO A 176 -81.85 -6.68 10.29
C PRO A 176 -80.51 -7.41 10.18
N GLY A 177 -79.48 -6.77 9.63
CA GLY A 177 -78.13 -7.33 9.56
C GLY A 177 -77.40 -7.04 8.25
N ARG A 178 -76.25 -7.70 8.07
CA ARG A 178 -75.39 -7.56 6.90
C ARG A 178 -75.69 -8.61 5.84
N TYR A 179 -75.65 -8.18 4.59
CA TYR A 179 -75.94 -8.99 3.42
C TYR A 179 -74.89 -8.75 2.33
N ILE A 180 -74.40 -9.84 1.74
CA ILE A 180 -73.69 -9.80 0.45
C ILE A 180 -74.77 -9.89 -0.63
N VAL A 181 -74.94 -8.80 -1.37
CA VAL A 181 -75.94 -8.68 -2.44
C VAL A 181 -75.23 -8.79 -3.78
N LYS A 182 -75.56 -9.82 -4.55
CA LYS A 182 -74.97 -10.19 -5.84
C LYS A 182 -75.99 -9.91 -6.95
N SER A 183 -75.56 -9.28 -8.05
CA SER A 183 -76.42 -9.07 -9.22
C SER A 183 -75.70 -9.44 -10.52
N TRP A 184 -76.43 -10.07 -11.44
CA TRP A 184 -75.94 -10.51 -12.74
C TRP A 184 -77.07 -10.57 -13.77
N ALA A 185 -76.71 -10.45 -15.05
CA ALA A 185 -77.62 -10.57 -16.19
C ALA A 185 -76.89 -11.22 -17.38
N LYS A 186 -77.61 -11.83 -18.32
CA LYS A 186 -76.99 -12.41 -19.52
C LYS A 186 -76.34 -11.29 -20.36
N LYS A 187 -75.11 -11.53 -20.85
CA LYS A 187 -74.22 -10.54 -21.50
C LYS A 187 -73.66 -9.43 -20.58
N TYR A 188 -73.75 -9.57 -19.26
CA TYR A 188 -73.16 -8.62 -18.32
C TYR A 188 -72.18 -9.30 -17.36
N VAL A 189 -71.21 -8.52 -16.87
CA VAL A 189 -70.30 -8.90 -15.79
C VAL A 189 -71.06 -8.80 -14.46
N SER A 190 -70.93 -9.83 -13.63
CA SER A 190 -71.56 -9.87 -12.31
C SER A 190 -70.93 -8.85 -11.34
N GLN A 191 -71.76 -8.29 -10.45
CA GLN A 191 -71.31 -7.43 -9.36
C GLN A 191 -71.76 -7.97 -8.00
N LYS A 192 -71.00 -7.64 -6.95
CA LYS A 192 -71.39 -7.83 -5.56
C LYS A 192 -71.21 -6.54 -4.76
N ARG A 193 -72.05 -6.34 -3.75
CA ARG A 193 -71.98 -5.25 -2.76
C ARG A 193 -72.29 -5.80 -1.37
N GLU A 194 -71.70 -5.20 -0.36
CA GLU A 194 -72.11 -5.39 1.04
C GLU A 194 -73.17 -4.33 1.38
N VAL A 195 -74.24 -4.76 2.04
CA VAL A 195 -75.40 -3.93 2.39
C VAL A 195 -75.84 -4.25 3.82
N GLU A 196 -75.95 -3.24 4.68
CA GLU A 196 -76.49 -3.38 6.03
C GLU A 196 -77.95 -2.91 6.02
N ILE A 197 -78.86 -3.77 6.48
CA ILE A 197 -80.32 -3.56 6.49
C ILE A 197 -80.77 -3.26 7.92
N TYR A 198 -81.51 -2.17 8.12
CA TYR A 198 -81.95 -1.72 9.45
C TYR A 198 -83.48 -1.81 9.63
N SER A 199 -83.92 -2.23 10.81
CA SER A 199 -85.33 -2.12 11.20
C SER A 199 -85.68 -0.68 11.61
N PRO A 200 -86.89 -0.16 11.32
CA PRO A 200 -87.94 -0.76 10.49
C PRO A 200 -87.82 -0.42 8.99
N TYR A 201 -86.82 0.36 8.58
CA TYR A 201 -86.82 1.09 7.31
C TYR A 201 -86.29 0.32 6.08
N GLY A 202 -85.64 -0.82 6.27
CA GLY A 202 -85.07 -1.60 5.17
C GLY A 202 -83.77 -1.00 4.62
N ALA A 203 -83.53 -1.17 3.31
CA ALA A 203 -82.34 -0.66 2.63
C ALA A 203 -82.56 -0.41 1.12
N VAL A 204 -81.69 0.39 0.52
CA VAL A 204 -81.63 0.63 -0.93
C VAL A 204 -80.22 0.36 -1.44
N SER A 205 -80.07 -0.41 -2.52
CA SER A 205 -78.78 -0.68 -3.18
C SER A 205 -78.95 -0.69 -4.70
N ASN A 206 -78.27 0.21 -5.40
CA ASN A 206 -78.26 0.25 -6.86
C ASN A 206 -77.02 -0.45 -7.44
N PHE A 207 -77.20 -1.16 -8.55
CA PHE A 207 -76.15 -1.84 -9.30
C PHE A 207 -76.00 -1.21 -10.68
N VAL A 208 -74.77 -1.23 -11.21
CA VAL A 208 -74.45 -0.72 -12.54
C VAL A 208 -73.62 -1.79 -13.24
N LEU A 209 -74.29 -2.69 -13.96
CA LEU A 209 -73.62 -3.83 -14.57
C LEU A 209 -72.94 -3.41 -15.87
N HIS A 210 -71.72 -3.91 -16.06
CA HIS A 210 -70.90 -3.65 -17.24
C HIS A 210 -71.13 -4.75 -18.29
N PRO A 211 -71.35 -4.45 -19.57
CA PRO A 211 -71.41 -5.46 -20.63
C PRO A 211 -70.18 -6.38 -20.61
N SER A 212 -70.44 -7.68 -20.68
CA SER A 212 -69.40 -8.70 -20.82
C SER A 212 -68.77 -8.58 -22.21
N CYS A 213 -67.45 -8.64 -22.25
CA CYS A 213 -66.73 -8.87 -23.51
C CYS A 213 -67.09 -10.28 -24.04
N THR A 214 -66.81 -10.52 -25.31
CA THR A 214 -66.89 -11.84 -25.95
C THR A 214 -65.59 -12.08 -26.71
N VAL A 215 -65.04 -13.29 -26.63
CA VAL A 215 -63.85 -13.70 -27.39
C VAL A 215 -64.19 -14.98 -28.17
N ASN A 216 -64.12 -14.85 -29.49
CA ASN A 216 -64.32 -15.90 -30.48
C ASN A 216 -62.93 -16.36 -30.95
N LEU A 217 -62.47 -17.51 -30.45
CA LEU A 217 -61.17 -18.06 -30.78
C LEU A 217 -61.30 -19.16 -31.83
N THR A 218 -60.39 -19.16 -32.81
CA THR A 218 -60.06 -20.33 -33.65
C THR A 218 -58.57 -20.63 -33.52
N VAL A 219 -58.23 -21.88 -33.17
CA VAL A 219 -56.86 -22.39 -33.05
C VAL A 219 -56.55 -23.28 -34.25
N VAL A 220 -55.47 -22.98 -34.97
CA VAL A 220 -55.06 -23.69 -36.19
C VAL A 220 -53.59 -24.10 -36.17
N ASP A 221 -53.24 -25.07 -37.00
CA ASP A 221 -51.84 -25.41 -37.30
C ASP A 221 -51.26 -24.54 -38.44
N LYS A 222 -50.01 -24.80 -38.83
CA LYS A 222 -49.34 -24.12 -39.95
C LYS A 222 -49.94 -24.41 -41.33
N THR A 223 -50.90 -25.35 -41.44
CA THR A 223 -51.65 -25.67 -42.67
C THR A 223 -53.04 -25.02 -42.70
N MET A 224 -53.40 -24.25 -41.66
CA MET A 224 -54.74 -23.70 -41.39
C MET A 224 -55.80 -24.76 -41.05
N ALA A 225 -55.40 -25.97 -40.66
CA ALA A 225 -56.30 -26.98 -40.12
C ALA A 225 -56.64 -26.66 -38.65
N GLY A 226 -57.91 -26.83 -38.26
CA GLY A 226 -58.36 -26.58 -36.89
C GLY A 226 -57.82 -27.62 -35.91
N ILE A 227 -57.27 -27.17 -34.78
CA ILE A 227 -56.70 -28.05 -33.75
C ILE A 227 -57.77 -28.40 -32.71
N GLU A 228 -58.28 -29.63 -32.76
CA GLU A 228 -59.26 -30.15 -31.78
C GLU A 228 -58.62 -30.43 -30.41
N GLY A 229 -59.34 -30.12 -29.33
CA GLY A 229 -58.96 -30.52 -27.97
C GLY A 229 -57.82 -29.70 -27.33
N ALA A 230 -57.32 -28.65 -27.99
CA ALA A 230 -56.36 -27.71 -27.43
C ALA A 230 -56.97 -27.03 -26.20
N ASN A 231 -56.21 -26.99 -25.09
CA ASN A 231 -56.65 -26.38 -23.84
C ASN A 231 -56.59 -24.86 -23.97
N VAL A 232 -57.67 -24.16 -23.63
CA VAL A 232 -57.78 -22.71 -23.72
C VAL A 232 -58.06 -22.14 -22.33
N LEU A 233 -57.12 -21.33 -21.84
CA LEU A 233 -57.28 -20.57 -20.59
C LEU A 233 -57.35 -19.07 -20.91
N LEU A 234 -58.37 -18.38 -20.41
CA LEU A 234 -58.40 -16.92 -20.41
C LEU A 234 -58.18 -16.43 -18.97
N VAL A 235 -57.05 -15.78 -18.72
CA VAL A 235 -56.59 -15.40 -17.38
C VAL A 235 -56.58 -13.88 -17.23
N ASN A 236 -57.05 -13.35 -16.11
CA ASN A 236 -56.89 -11.93 -15.75
C ASN A 236 -56.33 -11.79 -14.32
N LYS A 237 -56.25 -10.54 -13.84
CA LYS A 237 -55.82 -10.21 -12.46
C LYS A 237 -56.61 -10.85 -11.31
N THR A 238 -57.74 -11.50 -11.60
CA THR A 238 -58.56 -12.24 -10.61
C THR A 238 -58.44 -13.77 -10.72
N GLY A 239 -57.68 -14.27 -11.70
CA GLY A 239 -57.48 -15.70 -11.95
C GLY A 239 -57.98 -16.14 -13.32
N ILE A 240 -58.30 -17.43 -13.44
CA ILE A 240 -58.87 -18.02 -14.65
C ILE A 240 -60.35 -17.59 -14.78
N ILE A 241 -60.70 -16.96 -15.89
CA ILE A 241 -62.09 -16.62 -16.27
C ILE A 241 -62.74 -17.79 -17.01
N TYR A 242 -62.00 -18.38 -17.96
CA TYR A 242 -62.41 -19.51 -18.77
C TYR A 242 -61.34 -20.61 -18.75
N ASP A 243 -61.80 -21.84 -18.64
CA ASP A 243 -61.08 -23.08 -18.90
C ASP A 243 -61.96 -23.94 -19.82
N GLY A 244 -61.35 -24.64 -20.77
CA GLY A 244 -62.07 -25.41 -21.77
C GLY A 244 -61.17 -25.88 -22.91
N LYS A 245 -61.82 -26.45 -23.95
CA LYS A 245 -61.15 -27.04 -25.10
C LYS A 245 -61.80 -26.64 -26.41
N THR A 246 -60.98 -26.55 -27.45
CA THR A 246 -61.43 -26.31 -28.82
C THR A 246 -62.24 -27.47 -29.39
N ASP A 247 -63.22 -27.15 -30.25
CA ASP A 247 -63.99 -28.12 -31.02
C ASP A 247 -63.19 -28.72 -32.20
N SER A 248 -63.81 -29.62 -32.97
CA SER A 248 -63.21 -30.27 -34.14
C SER A 248 -62.93 -29.35 -35.34
N TYR A 249 -63.26 -28.05 -35.23
CA TYR A 249 -62.85 -26.99 -36.16
C TYR A 249 -61.84 -26.01 -35.53
N GLY A 250 -61.29 -26.35 -34.35
CA GLY A 250 -60.37 -25.52 -33.59
C GLY A 250 -61.02 -24.37 -32.81
N ARG A 251 -62.35 -24.32 -32.70
CA ARG A 251 -63.07 -23.15 -32.20
C ARG A 251 -63.36 -23.20 -30.71
N PHE A 252 -63.36 -22.05 -30.05
CA PHE A 252 -63.79 -21.88 -28.67
C PHE A 252 -64.48 -20.52 -28.46
N LEU A 253 -65.60 -20.51 -27.74
CA LEU A 253 -66.44 -19.34 -27.49
C LEU A 253 -66.38 -18.96 -26.00
N MET A 254 -66.07 -17.70 -25.73
CA MET A 254 -66.01 -17.14 -24.38
C MET A 254 -66.91 -15.89 -24.34
N ASP A 255 -68.16 -16.00 -23.87
CA ASP A 255 -69.22 -14.98 -24.01
C ASP A 255 -69.85 -14.49 -22.68
N THR A 256 -69.35 -14.92 -21.51
CA THR A 256 -69.94 -14.59 -20.21
C THR A 256 -68.93 -14.07 -19.18
N ASN A 257 -69.36 -13.09 -18.38
CA ASN A 257 -68.64 -12.55 -17.21
C ASN A 257 -67.20 -12.04 -17.49
N ILE A 258 -66.85 -11.71 -18.74
CA ILE A 258 -65.53 -11.20 -19.12
C ILE A 258 -65.49 -9.69 -18.89
N SER A 259 -64.75 -9.27 -17.87
CA SER A 259 -64.47 -7.86 -17.57
C SER A 259 -63.56 -7.22 -18.60
N ALA A 260 -63.81 -5.95 -18.93
CA ALA A 260 -62.90 -5.11 -19.70
C ALA A 260 -61.50 -4.95 -19.05
N GLY A 261 -60.52 -4.56 -19.86
CA GLY A 261 -59.11 -4.41 -19.52
C GLY A 261 -58.27 -5.62 -19.89
N LYS A 262 -57.07 -5.70 -19.31
CA LYS A 262 -56.06 -6.69 -19.69
C LYS A 262 -56.34 -8.11 -19.21
N CYS A 263 -56.18 -9.06 -20.13
CA CYS A 263 -56.16 -10.50 -19.89
C CYS A 263 -55.12 -11.18 -20.80
N THR A 264 -54.72 -12.40 -20.43
CA THR A 264 -53.83 -13.26 -21.22
C THR A 264 -54.63 -14.48 -21.66
N LEU A 265 -54.69 -14.68 -22.98
CA LEU A 265 -55.15 -15.92 -23.58
C LEU A 265 -53.96 -16.88 -23.67
N ILE A 266 -54.12 -18.08 -23.10
CA ILE A 266 -53.12 -19.14 -23.14
C ILE A 266 -53.72 -20.33 -23.89
N VAL A 267 -53.02 -20.83 -24.90
CA VAL A 267 -53.45 -21.98 -25.70
C VAL A 267 -52.36 -23.04 -25.69
N ASN A 268 -52.65 -24.22 -25.13
CA ASN A 268 -51.71 -25.33 -24.99
C ASN A 268 -52.27 -26.61 -25.65
N MET A 269 -51.49 -27.20 -26.56
CA MET A 269 -51.77 -28.49 -27.17
C MET A 269 -50.51 -29.35 -27.23
N SER A 270 -50.63 -30.64 -26.91
CA SER A 270 -49.50 -31.57 -26.99
C SER A 270 -48.97 -31.68 -28.42
N GLY A 271 -47.64 -31.65 -28.57
CA GLY A 271 -46.96 -31.60 -29.87
C GLY A 271 -46.81 -30.19 -30.47
N TYR A 272 -47.36 -29.16 -29.82
CA TYR A 272 -47.22 -27.75 -30.19
C TYR A 272 -46.53 -26.95 -29.08
N VAL A 273 -46.03 -25.75 -29.42
CA VAL A 273 -45.53 -24.78 -28.44
C VAL A 273 -46.71 -23.98 -27.87
N THR A 274 -46.75 -23.81 -26.55
CA THR A 274 -47.80 -23.04 -25.87
C THR A 274 -47.82 -21.58 -26.34
N ASN A 275 -48.97 -21.11 -26.83
CA ASN A 275 -49.15 -19.71 -27.20
C ASN A 275 -49.62 -18.87 -26.00
N TYR A 276 -49.03 -17.69 -25.86
CA TYR A 276 -49.44 -16.65 -24.92
C TYR A 276 -49.77 -15.38 -25.71
N THR A 277 -51.03 -14.94 -25.66
CA THR A 277 -51.50 -13.73 -26.35
C THR A 277 -52.07 -12.75 -25.32
N GLU A 278 -51.47 -11.56 -25.18
CA GLU A 278 -52.07 -10.46 -24.42
C GLU A 278 -53.25 -9.84 -25.18
N LEU A 279 -54.33 -9.56 -24.44
CA LEU A 279 -55.52 -8.88 -24.92
C LEU A 279 -55.83 -7.71 -23.97
N ASP A 280 -56.28 -6.58 -24.52
CA ASP A 280 -56.77 -5.42 -23.74
C ASP A 280 -58.19 -5.10 -24.23
N LEU A 281 -59.17 -5.75 -23.59
CA LEU A 281 -60.56 -5.81 -24.07
C LEU A 281 -61.35 -4.56 -23.66
N GLN A 282 -62.04 -3.94 -24.61
CA GLN A 282 -62.95 -2.84 -24.32
C GLN A 282 -64.32 -3.36 -23.84
N GLU A 283 -65.07 -2.51 -23.13
CA GLU A 283 -66.32 -2.91 -22.47
C GLU A 283 -67.40 -3.32 -23.49
N GLY A 284 -67.80 -4.60 -23.46
CA GLY A 284 -68.70 -5.19 -24.45
C GLY A 284 -68.06 -5.49 -25.82
N GLU A 285 -66.73 -5.46 -25.95
CA GLU A 285 -66.03 -5.82 -27.19
C GLU A 285 -66.28 -7.27 -27.59
N ILE A 286 -66.50 -7.52 -28.89
CA ILE A 286 -66.49 -8.85 -29.49
C ILE A 286 -65.16 -9.01 -30.23
N LYS A 287 -64.30 -9.91 -29.76
CA LYS A 287 -62.96 -10.16 -30.27
C LYS A 287 -62.92 -11.43 -31.10
N GLU A 288 -62.78 -11.30 -32.42
CA GLU A 288 -62.39 -12.41 -33.30
C GLU A 288 -60.88 -12.63 -33.23
N LEU A 289 -60.43 -13.85 -32.97
CA LEU A 289 -59.01 -14.23 -32.89
C LEU A 289 -58.75 -15.55 -33.62
N THR A 290 -57.72 -15.57 -34.47
CA THR A 290 -57.14 -16.80 -35.00
C THR A 290 -55.72 -16.95 -34.47
N ILE A 291 -55.45 -18.04 -33.75
CA ILE A 291 -54.14 -18.38 -33.20
C ILE A 291 -53.56 -19.55 -33.98
N THR A 292 -52.44 -19.34 -34.67
CA THR A 292 -51.65 -20.41 -35.28
C THR A 292 -50.65 -20.93 -34.26
N LEU A 293 -50.73 -22.22 -33.93
CA LEU A 293 -49.72 -22.89 -33.10
C LEU A 293 -48.57 -23.40 -33.96
N ALA A 294 -47.33 -23.15 -33.51
CA ALA A 294 -46.13 -23.78 -34.07
C ALA A 294 -45.96 -25.19 -33.46
N SER A 295 -45.52 -26.16 -34.26
CA SER A 295 -45.15 -27.48 -33.75
C SER A 295 -44.00 -27.37 -32.76
N SER A 296 -44.03 -28.14 -31.67
CA SER A 296 -42.85 -28.29 -30.82
C SER A 296 -41.79 -29.10 -31.54
N ALA A 297 -40.52 -28.81 -31.29
CA ALA A 297 -39.43 -29.74 -31.49
C ALA A 297 -39.36 -30.74 -30.31
N ILE A 298 -38.59 -31.81 -30.50
CA ILE A 298 -38.10 -32.67 -29.41
C ILE A 298 -36.59 -32.81 -29.57
N LEU A 299 -35.86 -32.66 -28.47
CA LEU A 299 -34.43 -32.96 -28.37
C LEU A 299 -34.22 -34.11 -27.38
N LYS A 300 -33.37 -35.07 -27.73
CA LYS A 300 -32.91 -36.15 -26.84
C LYS A 300 -31.39 -36.28 -26.92
N GLY A 301 -30.77 -36.87 -25.91
CA GLY A 301 -29.35 -37.18 -25.99
C GLY A 301 -28.79 -37.86 -24.76
N TYR A 302 -27.48 -38.11 -24.82
CA TYR A 302 -26.69 -38.65 -23.72
C TYR A 302 -25.49 -37.74 -23.40
N VAL A 303 -25.31 -37.43 -22.12
CA VAL A 303 -24.11 -36.82 -21.55
C VAL A 303 -23.26 -37.94 -20.94
N GLN A 304 -22.10 -38.21 -21.54
CA GLN A 304 -21.29 -39.39 -21.22
C GLN A 304 -19.86 -39.03 -20.81
N ARG A 305 -19.21 -39.95 -20.10
CA ARG A 305 -17.79 -39.92 -19.78
C ARG A 305 -16.98 -40.44 -20.97
N THR A 306 -15.66 -40.23 -20.96
CA THR A 306 -14.71 -40.80 -21.94
C THR A 306 -14.83 -42.32 -22.14
N ASN A 307 -15.27 -43.05 -21.12
CA ASN A 307 -15.50 -44.50 -21.16
C ASN A 307 -16.93 -44.93 -21.54
N GLY A 308 -17.79 -44.00 -21.97
CA GLY A 308 -19.16 -44.25 -22.41
C GLY A 308 -20.20 -44.42 -21.29
N LEU A 309 -19.82 -44.40 -20.01
CA LEU A 309 -20.78 -44.38 -18.90
C LEU A 309 -21.49 -43.03 -18.81
N GLY A 310 -22.73 -43.04 -18.33
CA GLY A 310 -23.53 -41.83 -18.12
C GLY A 310 -22.93 -40.85 -17.11
N ILE A 311 -23.24 -39.57 -17.27
CA ILE A 311 -23.04 -38.54 -16.25
C ILE A 311 -24.42 -38.12 -15.78
N GLU A 312 -24.75 -38.46 -14.54
CA GLU A 312 -25.96 -38.00 -13.83
C GLU A 312 -25.83 -36.52 -13.46
N ASP A 313 -26.97 -35.82 -13.31
CA ASP A 313 -27.03 -34.41 -12.89
C ASP A 313 -26.19 -33.43 -13.74
N ALA A 314 -25.86 -33.79 -14.99
CA ALA A 314 -25.28 -32.84 -15.92
C ALA A 314 -26.38 -31.92 -16.45
N LEU A 315 -26.25 -30.63 -16.16
CA LEU A 315 -27.17 -29.60 -16.59
C LEU A 315 -26.95 -29.31 -18.08
N VAL A 316 -27.98 -29.62 -18.87
CA VAL A 316 -28.08 -29.30 -20.29
C VAL A 316 -28.94 -28.04 -20.43
N SER A 317 -28.34 -26.96 -20.93
CA SER A 317 -29.00 -25.66 -21.11
C SER A 317 -29.01 -25.26 -22.58
N LEU A 318 -30.20 -25.16 -23.16
CA LEU A 318 -30.45 -24.67 -24.51
C LEU A 318 -30.60 -23.15 -24.47
N SER A 319 -29.95 -22.46 -25.41
CA SER A 319 -30.05 -21.01 -25.61
C SER A 319 -30.11 -20.69 -27.10
N GLY A 320 -31.00 -19.79 -27.51
CA GLY A 320 -31.29 -19.53 -28.93
C GLY A 320 -32.73 -19.07 -29.10
N MET A 321 -33.52 -19.80 -29.89
CA MET A 321 -34.95 -19.53 -30.12
C MET A 321 -35.81 -19.64 -28.84
N SER A 322 -35.35 -20.40 -27.85
CA SER A 322 -35.93 -20.50 -26.50
C SER A 322 -34.81 -20.71 -25.48
N GLU A 323 -35.08 -20.42 -24.20
CA GLU A 323 -34.21 -20.85 -23.09
C GLU A 323 -34.89 -22.01 -22.35
N VAL A 324 -34.24 -23.17 -22.32
CA VAL A 324 -34.75 -24.40 -21.70
C VAL A 324 -33.60 -25.12 -21.02
N SER A 325 -33.80 -25.68 -19.82
CA SER A 325 -32.78 -26.49 -19.16
C SER A 325 -33.34 -27.77 -18.56
N VAL A 326 -32.52 -28.83 -18.58
CA VAL A 326 -32.85 -30.17 -18.08
C VAL A 326 -31.59 -30.86 -17.56
N SER A 327 -31.70 -31.69 -16.52
CA SER A 327 -30.61 -32.53 -16.03
C SER A 327 -30.65 -33.92 -16.65
N SER A 328 -29.48 -34.52 -16.89
CA SER A 328 -29.38 -35.93 -17.25
C SER A 328 -29.62 -36.88 -16.06
N ASN A 329 -30.16 -38.08 -16.33
CA ASN A 329 -30.34 -39.15 -15.34
C ASN A 329 -29.07 -40.01 -15.15
N GLU A 330 -29.13 -41.03 -14.27
CA GLU A 330 -28.05 -41.99 -14.00
C GLU A 330 -27.36 -42.55 -15.27
N ALA A 331 -28.14 -42.83 -16.32
CA ALA A 331 -27.65 -43.35 -17.60
C ALA A 331 -27.04 -42.26 -18.52
N GLY A 332 -26.97 -41.01 -18.05
CA GLY A 332 -26.57 -39.83 -18.82
C GLY A 332 -27.64 -39.31 -19.76
N TYR A 333 -28.83 -39.92 -19.82
CA TYR A 333 -29.87 -39.57 -20.77
C TYR A 333 -30.63 -38.31 -20.34
N TYR A 334 -30.92 -37.44 -21.31
CA TYR A 334 -31.76 -36.26 -21.13
C TYR A 334 -32.73 -36.09 -22.32
N GLU A 335 -33.85 -35.40 -22.08
CA GLU A 335 -34.84 -35.09 -23.10
C GLU A 335 -35.60 -33.78 -22.84
N VAL A 336 -35.93 -33.08 -23.92
CA VAL A 336 -36.81 -31.90 -23.94
C VAL A 336 -38.00 -32.25 -24.84
N LEU A 337 -39.20 -32.30 -24.26
CA LEU A 337 -40.38 -32.93 -24.87
C LEU A 337 -41.50 -31.96 -25.30
N SER A 338 -41.49 -30.71 -24.85
CA SER A 338 -42.51 -29.70 -25.17
C SER A 338 -41.93 -28.29 -25.22
N ASP A 339 -42.70 -27.36 -25.77
CA ASP A 339 -42.47 -25.91 -25.77
C ASP A 339 -41.11 -25.45 -26.36
N LEU A 340 -40.46 -26.33 -27.12
CA LEU A 340 -39.21 -26.06 -27.82
C LEU A 340 -39.52 -25.62 -29.25
N LEU A 341 -39.12 -24.40 -29.62
CA LEU A 341 -39.22 -23.92 -31.00
C LEU A 341 -38.20 -24.61 -31.91
N ALA A 342 -38.47 -24.64 -33.21
CA ALA A 342 -37.48 -25.02 -34.22
C ALA A 342 -36.53 -23.84 -34.54
N GLY A 343 -35.31 -24.15 -34.98
CA GLY A 343 -34.27 -23.18 -35.35
C GLY A 343 -32.93 -23.40 -34.64
N ASP A 344 -32.04 -22.41 -34.68
CA ASP A 344 -30.69 -22.48 -34.13
C ASP A 344 -30.64 -22.42 -32.59
N TYR A 345 -29.86 -23.33 -31.99
CA TYR A 345 -29.53 -23.33 -30.56
C TYR A 345 -28.03 -23.52 -30.31
N THR A 346 -27.52 -22.85 -29.27
CA THR A 346 -26.30 -23.25 -28.56
C THR A 346 -26.72 -24.02 -27.31
N ILE A 347 -26.39 -25.31 -27.29
CA ILE A 347 -26.63 -26.23 -26.18
C ILE A 347 -25.36 -26.29 -25.34
N SER A 348 -25.45 -25.92 -24.07
CA SER A 348 -24.33 -25.94 -23.11
C SER A 348 -24.51 -27.07 -22.11
N PHE A 349 -23.42 -27.78 -21.83
CA PHE A 349 -23.38 -28.94 -20.94
C PHE A 349 -22.42 -28.65 -19.78
N THR A 350 -22.93 -28.70 -18.55
CA THR A 350 -22.16 -28.34 -17.35
C THR A 350 -22.39 -29.34 -16.22
N HIS A 351 -21.33 -29.71 -15.49
CA HIS A 351 -21.39 -30.58 -14.31
C HIS A 351 -20.19 -30.30 -13.39
N PRO A 352 -20.33 -30.22 -12.04
CA PRO A 352 -19.24 -29.82 -11.14
C PRO A 352 -17.91 -30.58 -11.30
N SER A 353 -17.97 -31.87 -11.64
CA SER A 353 -16.81 -32.76 -11.83
C SER A 353 -16.21 -32.83 -13.25
N TYR A 354 -16.80 -32.18 -14.27
CA TYR A 354 -16.34 -32.27 -15.67
C TYR A 354 -16.16 -30.89 -16.31
N HIS A 355 -15.24 -30.79 -17.26
CA HIS A 355 -15.07 -29.58 -18.08
C HIS A 355 -16.34 -29.33 -18.89
N ASN A 356 -16.80 -28.07 -18.91
CA ASN A 356 -18.00 -27.67 -19.63
C ASN A 356 -17.80 -27.82 -21.16
N ALA A 357 -18.84 -28.23 -21.87
CA ALA A 357 -18.85 -28.30 -23.33
C ALA A 357 -20.04 -27.50 -23.90
N SER A 358 -19.97 -27.15 -25.19
CA SER A 358 -21.14 -26.62 -25.91
C SER A 358 -21.18 -27.10 -27.35
N VAL A 359 -22.38 -27.28 -27.88
CA VAL A 359 -22.67 -27.69 -29.25
C VAL A 359 -23.62 -26.66 -29.87
N ARG A 360 -23.38 -26.27 -31.11
CA ARG A 360 -24.35 -25.52 -31.91
C ARG A 360 -25.06 -26.48 -32.86
N MET A 361 -26.38 -26.44 -32.89
CA MET A 361 -27.18 -27.20 -33.86
C MET A 361 -28.47 -26.46 -34.19
N GLU A 362 -28.92 -26.67 -35.42
CA GLU A 362 -30.29 -26.42 -35.84
C GLU A 362 -31.19 -27.55 -35.29
N ILE A 363 -32.35 -27.20 -34.75
CA ILE A 363 -33.33 -28.12 -34.19
C ILE A 363 -34.59 -28.08 -35.07
N SER A 364 -34.97 -29.21 -35.66
CA SER A 364 -36.18 -29.36 -36.50
C SER A 364 -37.45 -29.56 -35.67
N GLU A 365 -38.60 -29.22 -36.27
CA GLU A 365 -39.94 -29.55 -35.73
C GLU A 365 -40.14 -31.08 -35.57
N ILE A 366 -40.97 -31.50 -34.61
CA ILE A 366 -41.26 -32.93 -34.38
C ILE A 366 -41.89 -33.65 -35.59
N SER A 367 -42.48 -32.90 -36.54
CA SER A 367 -43.00 -33.44 -37.80
C SER A 367 -41.90 -33.99 -38.72
N GLU A 368 -40.65 -33.55 -38.54
CA GLU A 368 -39.49 -33.98 -39.34
C GLU A 368 -38.69 -35.08 -38.63
N GLY A 369 -38.74 -35.12 -37.29
CA GLY A 369 -38.20 -36.22 -36.50
C GLY A 369 -37.83 -35.83 -35.06
N ILE A 370 -37.07 -36.70 -34.42
CA ILE A 370 -36.46 -36.46 -33.10
C ILE A 370 -35.04 -35.95 -33.32
N ASN A 371 -34.70 -34.79 -32.75
CA ASN A 371 -33.35 -34.26 -32.76
C ASN A 371 -32.49 -34.98 -31.71
N TRP A 372 -31.24 -35.31 -32.07
CA TRP A 372 -30.30 -36.01 -31.18
C TRP A 372 -29.01 -35.23 -30.99
N CYS A 373 -28.60 -35.02 -29.73
CA CYS A 373 -27.34 -34.39 -29.38
C CYS A 373 -26.63 -35.14 -28.24
N ASN A 374 -25.66 -35.99 -28.60
CA ASN A 374 -24.84 -36.72 -27.64
C ASN A 374 -23.51 -35.99 -27.43
N ILE A 375 -23.00 -35.97 -26.20
CA ILE A 375 -21.75 -35.31 -25.84
C ILE A 375 -20.92 -36.17 -24.88
N THR A 376 -19.61 -36.11 -25.03
CA THR A 376 -18.65 -36.67 -24.08
C THR A 376 -18.00 -35.53 -23.31
N LEU A 377 -18.12 -35.52 -21.98
CA LEU A 377 -17.43 -34.57 -21.11
C LEU A 377 -16.20 -35.23 -20.49
N THR A 378 -15.09 -34.49 -20.48
CA THR A 378 -13.83 -34.90 -19.83
C THR A 378 -13.87 -34.48 -18.36
N ARG A 379 -13.46 -35.36 -17.44
CA ARG A 379 -13.40 -35.09 -16.00
C ARG A 379 -12.28 -34.10 -15.67
N TYR A 380 -12.50 -33.18 -14.73
CA TYR A 380 -11.43 -32.33 -14.19
C TYR A 380 -10.30 -33.18 -13.60
N SER A 381 -9.06 -32.85 -13.95
CA SER A 381 -7.87 -33.33 -13.26
C SER A 381 -7.63 -32.55 -11.96
N TYR A 382 -6.96 -33.18 -10.99
CA TYR A 382 -6.66 -32.60 -9.68
C TYR A 382 -5.18 -32.77 -9.35
N LEU A 383 -4.61 -31.78 -8.67
CA LEU A 383 -3.26 -31.80 -8.13
C LEU A 383 -3.32 -31.61 -6.61
N TRP A 384 -2.69 -32.48 -5.84
CA TRP A 384 -2.66 -32.41 -4.38
C TRP A 384 -1.31 -32.86 -3.83
N GLY A 385 -1.08 -32.61 -2.54
CA GLY A 385 0.09 -33.12 -1.83
C GLY A 385 0.37 -32.30 -0.58
N TYR A 386 1.63 -32.30 -0.15
CA TYR A 386 2.10 -31.58 1.03
C TYR A 386 3.27 -30.65 0.71
N VAL A 387 3.23 -29.43 1.25
CA VAL A 387 4.40 -28.56 1.42
C VAL A 387 5.05 -28.88 2.77
N ARG A 388 6.32 -29.29 2.75
CA ARG A 388 7.06 -29.73 3.95
C ARG A 388 8.43 -29.09 4.04
N ASP A 389 9.01 -29.03 5.23
CA ASP A 389 10.44 -28.72 5.40
C ASP A 389 11.31 -29.96 5.16
N LEU A 390 12.63 -29.79 5.20
CA LEU A 390 13.61 -30.88 5.02
C LEU A 390 13.49 -31.99 6.08
N ASP A 391 12.91 -31.70 7.24
CA ASP A 391 12.66 -32.66 8.33
C ASP A 391 11.27 -33.34 8.19
N GLY A 392 10.54 -33.06 7.09
CA GLY A 392 9.28 -33.71 6.73
C GLY A 392 8.04 -33.18 7.44
N LYS A 393 8.16 -32.06 8.17
CA LYS A 393 7.07 -31.41 8.90
C LYS A 393 6.30 -30.48 7.96
N GLY A 394 4.97 -30.44 8.11
CA GLY A 394 4.10 -29.59 7.30
C GLY A 394 4.38 -28.09 7.48
N VAL A 395 4.59 -27.38 6.37
CA VAL A 395 4.74 -25.92 6.37
C VAL A 395 3.37 -25.29 6.20
N SER A 396 2.80 -24.80 7.30
CA SER A 396 1.49 -24.16 7.32
C SER A 396 1.50 -22.77 6.68
N GLY A 397 0.48 -22.47 5.87
CA GLY A 397 0.31 -21.15 5.25
C GLY A 397 1.32 -20.82 4.13
N ALA A 398 2.04 -21.82 3.60
CA ALA A 398 2.86 -21.67 2.41
C ALA A 398 1.96 -21.31 1.21
N LEU A 399 2.38 -20.33 0.42
CA LEU A 399 1.66 -19.86 -0.75
C LEU A 399 2.07 -20.69 -1.96
N LEU A 400 1.11 -21.38 -2.57
CA LEU A 400 1.26 -22.09 -3.84
C LEU A 400 0.57 -21.27 -4.94
N ALA A 401 1.34 -20.74 -5.88
CA ALA A 401 0.83 -20.10 -7.09
C ALA A 401 0.85 -21.10 -8.25
N PHE A 402 -0.27 -21.22 -8.96
CA PHE A 402 -0.47 -22.15 -10.07
C PHE A 402 -0.56 -21.39 -11.39
N SER A 403 0.18 -21.88 -12.40
CA SER A 403 0.14 -21.41 -13.78
C SER A 403 -0.15 -22.60 -14.69
N GLU A 404 -1.28 -22.56 -15.40
CA GLU A 404 -1.66 -23.60 -16.37
C GLU A 404 -1.37 -23.09 -17.79
N ASN A 405 -0.59 -23.84 -18.56
CA ASN A 405 -0.26 -23.54 -19.95
C ASN A 405 0.29 -22.11 -20.19
N GLY A 406 0.88 -21.49 -19.16
CA GLY A 406 1.43 -20.13 -19.19
C GLY A 406 0.48 -19.02 -18.74
N GLN A 407 -0.71 -19.34 -18.22
CA GLN A 407 -1.60 -18.38 -17.56
C GLN A 407 -1.66 -18.64 -16.06
N GLU A 408 -1.41 -17.62 -15.24
CA GLU A 408 -1.62 -17.68 -13.79
C GLU A 408 -3.12 -17.88 -13.49
N THR A 409 -3.47 -18.96 -12.81
CA THR A 409 -4.88 -19.34 -12.55
C THR A 409 -5.30 -19.03 -11.12
N LYS A 410 -4.44 -19.31 -10.14
CA LYS A 410 -4.82 -19.26 -8.72
C LYS A 410 -3.62 -19.19 -7.78
N ILE A 411 -3.86 -18.68 -6.58
CA ILE A 411 -2.98 -18.85 -5.42
C ILE A 411 -3.79 -19.56 -4.32
N LEU A 412 -3.19 -20.58 -3.69
CA LEU A 412 -3.70 -21.26 -2.51
C LEU A 412 -2.73 -21.13 -1.33
N GLN A 413 -3.20 -21.43 -0.12
CA GLN A 413 -2.38 -21.64 1.06
C GLN A 413 -2.46 -23.09 1.52
N SER A 414 -1.34 -23.65 1.98
CA SER A 414 -1.31 -24.94 2.65
C SER A 414 -1.93 -24.89 4.06
N ASP A 415 -2.53 -25.99 4.49
CA ASP A 415 -3.14 -26.12 5.81
C ASP A 415 -2.12 -26.35 6.95
N THR A 416 -2.60 -26.63 8.17
CA THR A 416 -1.76 -26.83 9.36
C THR A 416 -0.82 -28.05 9.30
N ILE A 417 -1.05 -29.01 8.39
CA ILE A 417 -0.16 -30.15 8.11
C ILE A 417 0.58 -30.00 6.77
N GLY A 418 0.49 -28.83 6.15
CA GLY A 418 1.11 -28.52 4.86
C GLY A 418 0.33 -29.02 3.65
N PHE A 419 -0.85 -29.63 3.83
CA PHE A 419 -1.65 -30.19 2.74
C PHE A 419 -2.23 -29.09 1.83
N PHE A 420 -2.34 -29.39 0.54
CA PHE A 420 -3.05 -28.58 -0.45
C PHE A 420 -3.77 -29.47 -1.47
N SER A 421 -4.81 -28.93 -2.09
CA SER A 421 -5.50 -29.56 -3.24
C SER A 421 -6.02 -28.49 -4.19
N TYR A 422 -5.81 -28.73 -5.49
CA TYR A 422 -6.07 -27.81 -6.59
C TYR A 422 -6.80 -28.53 -7.72
N LYS A 423 -7.94 -27.98 -8.18
CA LYS A 423 -8.66 -28.45 -9.37
C LYS A 423 -8.05 -27.77 -10.59
N ILE A 424 -7.61 -28.56 -11.56
CA ILE A 424 -6.99 -28.07 -12.80
C ILE A 424 -8.11 -27.71 -13.78
N GLU A 425 -8.10 -26.49 -14.32
CA GLU A 425 -9.15 -25.99 -15.21
C GLU A 425 -8.88 -26.34 -16.69
N SER A 426 -7.62 -26.54 -17.05
CA SER A 426 -7.15 -27.02 -18.36
C SER A 426 -7.29 -28.53 -18.50
N ILE A 427 -7.88 -28.96 -19.62
CA ILE A 427 -8.09 -30.38 -19.97
C ILE A 427 -6.75 -31.14 -20.10
N SER A 428 -5.70 -30.49 -20.58
CA SER A 428 -4.38 -31.07 -20.78
C SER A 428 -3.30 -29.99 -20.91
N GLY A 429 -2.03 -30.42 -21.04
CA GLY A 429 -0.89 -29.54 -21.27
C GLY A 429 0.11 -29.58 -20.12
N ARG A 430 0.47 -28.41 -19.57
CA ARG A 430 1.46 -28.25 -18.49
C ARG A 430 0.92 -27.39 -17.36
N ILE A 431 1.25 -27.76 -16.13
CA ILE A 431 1.05 -26.95 -14.93
C ILE A 431 2.40 -26.66 -14.27
N ASP A 432 2.62 -25.39 -13.98
CA ASP A 432 3.78 -24.86 -13.26
C ASP A 432 3.31 -24.38 -11.89
N VAL A 433 4.00 -24.80 -10.83
CA VAL A 433 3.66 -24.47 -9.45
C VAL A 433 4.85 -23.80 -8.79
N HIS A 434 4.65 -22.59 -8.28
CA HIS A 434 5.65 -21.84 -7.51
C HIS A 434 5.23 -21.77 -6.05
N VAL A 435 6.07 -22.28 -5.15
CA VAL A 435 5.77 -22.40 -3.72
C VAL A 435 6.73 -21.52 -2.91
N SER A 436 6.16 -20.74 -1.98
CA SER A 436 6.88 -19.78 -1.15
C SER A 436 6.37 -19.76 0.29
N ALA A 437 7.27 -19.64 1.26
CA ALA A 437 6.94 -19.52 2.68
C ALA A 437 7.96 -18.66 3.43
N ARG A 438 7.52 -17.96 4.48
CA ARG A 438 8.40 -17.11 5.29
C ARG A 438 9.41 -17.95 6.06
N GLY A 439 10.70 -17.61 5.94
CA GLY A 439 11.81 -18.34 6.58
C GLY A 439 12.38 -19.49 5.74
N TYR A 440 11.91 -19.65 4.49
CA TYR A 440 12.37 -20.66 3.55
C TYR A 440 12.80 -20.05 2.22
N LEU A 441 13.55 -20.83 1.42
CA LEU A 441 13.78 -20.57 0.01
C LEU A 441 12.52 -20.94 -0.79
N ASN A 442 12.20 -20.14 -1.82
CA ASN A 442 11.17 -20.49 -2.79
C ASN A 442 11.59 -21.71 -3.62
N THR A 443 10.63 -22.54 -3.99
CA THR A 443 10.83 -23.65 -4.93
C THR A 443 9.76 -23.61 -6.03
N SER A 444 10.02 -24.24 -7.17
CA SER A 444 9.01 -24.43 -8.21
C SER A 444 9.16 -25.78 -8.89
N LYS A 445 8.04 -26.33 -9.36
CA LYS A 445 8.00 -27.58 -10.12
C LYS A 445 7.05 -27.48 -11.31
N SER A 446 7.40 -28.18 -12.37
CA SER A 446 6.71 -28.20 -13.65
C SER A 446 6.27 -29.63 -13.96
N MET A 447 4.99 -29.81 -14.29
CA MET A 447 4.38 -31.12 -14.53
C MET A 447 3.55 -31.08 -15.81
N SER A 448 3.45 -32.21 -16.52
CA SER A 448 2.37 -32.39 -17.49
C SER A 448 1.04 -32.56 -16.76
N ILE A 449 -0.05 -32.17 -17.41
CA ILE A 449 -1.42 -32.44 -16.96
C ILE A 449 -1.91 -33.68 -17.72
N PRO A 450 -2.01 -34.87 -17.09
CA PRO A 450 -2.63 -36.04 -17.68
C PRO A 450 -4.16 -35.87 -17.66
N LEU A 451 -4.82 -36.43 -18.68
CA LEU A 451 -6.28 -36.39 -18.81
C LEU A 451 -6.96 -37.13 -17.63
N GLU A 452 -8.05 -36.55 -17.09
CA GLU A 452 -8.92 -37.16 -16.08
C GLU A 452 -8.22 -37.73 -14.83
N SER A 453 -7.11 -37.11 -14.41
CA SER A 453 -6.15 -37.70 -13.47
C SER A 453 -6.04 -36.97 -12.14
N THR A 454 -5.62 -37.70 -11.11
CA THR A 454 -5.25 -37.14 -9.81
C THR A 454 -3.74 -37.26 -9.64
N ILE A 455 -3.05 -36.12 -9.68
CA ILE A 455 -1.61 -35.99 -9.51
C ILE A 455 -1.31 -35.79 -8.01
N GLU A 456 -0.44 -36.61 -7.42
CA GLU A 456 0.21 -36.31 -6.14
C GLU A 456 1.56 -35.65 -6.40
N GLU A 457 1.83 -34.50 -5.79
CA GLU A 457 3.13 -33.84 -5.83
C GLU A 457 3.47 -33.16 -4.50
N ASN A 458 4.69 -33.41 -4.00
CA ASN A 458 5.12 -32.96 -2.69
C ASN A 458 6.27 -31.94 -2.83
N PHE A 459 6.15 -30.82 -2.11
CA PHE A 459 7.09 -29.69 -2.21
C PHE A 459 7.92 -29.57 -0.93
N THR A 460 9.20 -29.90 -1.02
CA THR A 460 10.15 -29.70 0.08
C THR A 460 10.77 -28.31 0.01
N LEU A 461 10.66 -27.55 1.10
CA LEU A 461 11.23 -26.21 1.26
C LEU A 461 12.49 -26.25 2.11
N SER A 462 13.60 -25.76 1.54
CA SER A 462 14.85 -25.55 2.29
C SER A 462 14.74 -24.28 3.16
N PRO A 463 15.27 -24.28 4.40
CA PRO A 463 15.34 -23.07 5.23
C PRO A 463 16.12 -21.93 4.55
N LEU A 464 15.87 -20.70 4.99
CA LEU A 464 16.59 -19.49 4.60
C LEU A 464 17.22 -18.85 5.83
N LEU A 465 18.45 -18.33 5.74
CA LEU A 465 19.11 -17.54 6.78
C LEU A 465 19.61 -16.23 6.17
N VAL A 466 19.23 -15.09 6.75
CA VAL A 466 19.64 -13.74 6.32
C VAL A 466 20.07 -12.93 7.52
N ILE A 467 21.25 -12.31 7.45
CA ILE A 467 21.73 -11.34 8.44
C ILE A 467 21.35 -9.93 7.98
N LEU A 468 20.68 -9.18 8.85
CA LEU A 468 20.22 -7.81 8.62
C LEU A 468 21.23 -6.78 9.15
N SER A 469 21.95 -7.11 10.23
CA SER A 469 23.02 -6.31 10.82
C SER A 469 23.97 -7.23 11.59
N PRO A 470 25.28 -6.95 11.65
CA PRO A 470 26.01 -5.99 10.82
C PRO A 470 26.09 -6.47 9.36
N VAL A 471 26.36 -5.56 8.43
CA VAL A 471 26.75 -5.94 7.06
C VAL A 471 28.18 -6.46 7.02
N SER A 472 28.47 -7.43 6.15
CA SER A 472 29.85 -7.92 5.97
C SER A 472 30.73 -6.81 5.40
N GLY A 473 31.90 -6.60 5.99
CA GLY A 473 32.80 -5.48 5.71
C GLY A 473 32.57 -4.24 6.58
N ALA A 474 31.62 -4.25 7.52
CA ALA A 474 31.38 -3.15 8.44
C ALA A 474 32.63 -2.79 9.27
N ARG A 475 32.80 -1.49 9.53
CA ARG A 475 33.76 -0.96 10.52
C ARG A 475 32.98 -0.49 11.74
N VAL A 476 33.51 -0.74 12.93
CA VAL A 476 32.90 -0.35 14.20
C VAL A 476 33.96 0.14 15.18
N ASN A 477 33.59 1.05 16.08
CA ASN A 477 34.43 1.66 17.11
C ASN A 477 34.14 1.14 18.53
N THR A 478 33.33 0.10 18.64
CA THR A 478 32.92 -0.55 19.89
C THR A 478 33.33 -2.02 19.88
N SER A 479 33.76 -2.53 21.02
CA SER A 479 34.06 -3.95 21.25
C SER A 479 32.80 -4.82 21.38
N VAL A 480 31.60 -4.24 21.41
CA VAL A 480 30.32 -4.95 21.48
C VAL A 480 29.38 -4.46 20.39
N ILE A 481 28.77 -5.38 19.62
CA ILE A 481 27.82 -5.07 18.56
C ILE A 481 26.59 -5.98 18.59
N GLU A 482 25.48 -5.52 18.02
CA GLU A 482 24.24 -6.30 17.91
C GLU A 482 24.13 -6.98 16.53
N VAL A 483 24.11 -8.31 16.53
CA VAL A 483 23.83 -9.14 15.35
C VAL A 483 22.32 -9.40 15.28
N LYS A 484 21.70 -9.09 14.15
CA LYS A 484 20.26 -9.23 13.87
C LYS A 484 20.05 -10.01 12.58
N GLY A 485 19.07 -10.91 12.56
CA GLY A 485 18.75 -11.69 11.36
C GLY A 485 17.33 -12.23 11.32
N ILE A 486 17.02 -12.88 10.19
CA ILE A 486 15.78 -13.63 9.95
C ILE A 486 16.17 -15.02 9.43
N THR A 487 15.50 -16.05 9.96
CA THR A 487 15.57 -17.43 9.50
C THR A 487 14.21 -18.13 9.66
N GLN A 488 14.18 -19.46 9.72
CA GLN A 488 12.98 -20.24 10.07
C GLN A 488 12.56 -19.97 11.53
N PRO A 489 11.24 -19.87 11.85
CA PRO A 489 10.77 -19.76 13.23
C PRO A 489 11.29 -20.87 14.14
N PHE A 490 11.68 -20.53 15.36
CA PHE A 490 12.21 -21.45 16.38
C PHE A 490 13.53 -22.18 16.04
N ALA A 491 14.29 -21.70 15.04
CA ALA A 491 15.64 -22.18 14.78
C ALA A 491 16.60 -21.90 15.96
N GLU A 492 17.47 -22.86 16.28
CA GLU A 492 18.59 -22.68 17.20
C GLU A 492 19.69 -21.87 16.50
N ILE A 493 19.96 -20.67 16.99
CA ILE A 493 21.01 -19.79 16.48
C ILE A 493 22.23 -19.96 17.36
N SER A 494 23.39 -20.20 16.76
CA SER A 494 24.70 -20.16 17.43
C SER A 494 25.61 -19.17 16.71
N ILE A 495 26.14 -18.19 17.43
CA ILE A 495 27.00 -17.14 16.86
C ILE A 495 28.43 -17.29 17.37
N LEU A 496 29.32 -17.70 16.48
CA LEU A 496 30.75 -17.82 16.75
C LEU A 496 31.45 -16.52 16.35
N VAL A 497 32.30 -15.98 17.22
CA VAL A 497 33.21 -14.87 16.89
C VAL A 497 34.64 -15.37 16.96
N ASN A 498 35.40 -15.19 15.88
CA ASN A 498 36.78 -15.66 15.72
C ASN A 498 36.98 -17.16 16.03
N GLY A 499 35.92 -17.96 15.82
CA GLY A 499 35.89 -19.40 16.11
C GLY A 499 35.51 -19.78 17.54
N ALA A 500 35.39 -18.81 18.46
CA ALA A 500 34.90 -19.03 19.82
C ALA A 500 33.39 -18.81 19.92
N ILE A 501 32.73 -19.49 20.86
CA ILE A 501 31.30 -19.33 21.17
C ILE A 501 31.11 -19.07 22.67
N SER A 502 30.20 -18.17 23.03
CA SER A 502 29.72 -17.98 24.40
C SER A 502 28.33 -18.62 24.57
N SER A 503 27.96 -18.96 25.80
CA SER A 503 26.61 -19.42 26.11
C SER A 503 25.52 -18.37 25.84
N GLU A 504 25.88 -17.09 25.84
CA GLU A 504 25.00 -15.95 25.55
C GLU A 504 24.75 -15.78 24.04
N ASN A 505 25.61 -16.36 23.20
CA ASN A 505 25.47 -16.39 21.74
C ASN A 505 24.66 -17.59 21.23
N ILE A 506 23.98 -18.33 22.11
CA ILE A 506 23.06 -19.42 21.76
C ILE A 506 21.64 -18.98 22.11
N LEU A 507 20.76 -18.91 21.11
CA LEU A 507 19.40 -18.38 21.24
C LEU A 507 18.43 -19.05 20.27
N LEU A 508 17.12 -18.87 20.47
CA LEU A 508 16.09 -19.32 19.53
C LEU A 508 15.53 -18.14 18.73
N ALA A 509 15.30 -18.34 17.43
CA ALA A 509 14.53 -17.40 16.63
C ALA A 509 13.06 -17.35 17.08
N ASP A 510 12.43 -16.17 17.01
CA ASP A 510 11.03 -15.98 17.41
C ASP A 510 10.03 -16.73 16.51
N ASN A 511 8.75 -16.69 16.86
CA ASN A 511 7.67 -17.31 16.07
C ASN A 511 7.52 -16.73 14.64
N SER A 512 8.26 -15.68 14.33
CA SER A 512 8.31 -14.98 13.04
C SER A 512 9.67 -15.16 12.34
N GLY A 513 10.59 -15.93 12.93
CA GLY A 513 11.92 -16.22 12.42
C GLY A 513 12.99 -15.18 12.75
N LYS A 514 12.71 -14.13 13.54
CA LYS A 514 13.69 -13.09 13.88
C LYS A 514 14.58 -13.52 15.05
N PHE A 515 15.84 -13.10 15.03
CA PHE A 515 16.75 -13.23 16.17
C PHE A 515 17.61 -11.97 16.32
N GLN A 516 18.07 -11.71 17.55
CA GLN A 516 19.04 -10.66 17.86
C GLN A 516 19.91 -11.06 19.06
N ALA A 517 21.22 -10.77 19.01
CA ALA A 517 22.17 -11.03 20.10
C ALA A 517 23.31 -10.01 20.08
N ASN A 518 23.82 -9.64 21.26
CA ASN A 518 25.01 -8.82 21.40
C ASN A 518 26.26 -9.71 21.41
N VAL A 519 27.27 -9.39 20.62
CA VAL A 519 28.52 -10.17 20.52
C VAL A 519 29.75 -9.30 20.75
N ASN A 520 30.74 -9.86 21.44
CA ASN A 520 32.00 -9.20 21.75
C ASN A 520 33.03 -9.43 20.63
N LEU A 521 33.82 -8.39 20.33
CA LEU A 521 34.81 -8.35 19.25
C LEU A 521 36.24 -8.18 19.79
N SER A 522 37.19 -8.83 19.14
CA SER A 522 38.63 -8.58 19.30
C SER A 522 39.06 -7.37 18.44
N PHE A 523 40.11 -6.66 18.82
CA PHE A 523 40.61 -5.54 18.01
C PHE A 523 41.08 -6.01 16.62
N GLY A 524 40.75 -5.25 15.59
CA GLY A 524 41.02 -5.57 14.19
C GLY A 524 39.90 -6.37 13.51
N MET A 525 40.29 -7.22 12.56
CA MET A 525 39.36 -7.95 11.69
C MET A 525 38.80 -9.20 12.38
N ASN A 526 37.51 -9.17 12.70
CA ASN A 526 36.78 -10.30 13.25
C ASN A 526 36.08 -11.08 12.14
N SER A 527 35.99 -12.41 12.30
CA SER A 527 35.01 -13.23 11.60
C SER A 527 33.86 -13.56 12.54
N ILE A 528 32.64 -13.29 12.11
CA ILE A 528 31.40 -13.65 12.81
C ILE A 528 30.70 -14.69 11.95
N ARG A 529 30.56 -15.90 12.49
CA ARG A 529 29.85 -17.01 11.84
C ARG A 529 28.55 -17.24 12.58
N VAL A 530 27.44 -16.90 11.92
CA VAL A 530 26.09 -17.19 12.40
C VAL A 530 25.65 -18.53 11.80
N CYS A 531 25.52 -19.53 12.65
CA CYS A 531 24.88 -20.80 12.34
C CYS A 531 23.42 -20.74 12.82
N ALA A 532 22.47 -21.13 11.97
CA ALA A 532 21.10 -21.42 12.34
C ALA A 532 20.83 -22.90 12.07
N ARG A 533 20.56 -23.67 13.11
CA ARG A 533 20.20 -25.08 13.06
C ARG A 533 18.70 -25.26 13.28
N VAL A 534 18.10 -26.10 12.46
CA VAL A 534 16.73 -26.60 12.64
C VAL A 534 16.81 -28.11 12.60
N TYR A 535 16.58 -28.75 13.74
CA TYR A 535 16.79 -30.18 13.95
C TYR A 535 18.17 -30.66 13.43
N ASN A 536 18.21 -31.32 12.27
CA ASN A 536 19.45 -31.84 11.66
C ASN A 536 20.03 -30.92 10.57
N ASN A 537 19.30 -29.89 10.15
CA ASN A 537 19.69 -29.02 9.04
C ASN A 537 20.41 -27.77 9.55
N GLU A 538 21.61 -27.49 9.02
CA GLU A 538 22.46 -26.39 9.49
C GLU A 538 22.77 -25.40 8.36
N MET A 539 22.32 -24.16 8.54
CA MET A 539 22.55 -23.03 7.65
C MET A 539 23.60 -22.10 8.26
N THR A 540 24.66 -21.77 7.52
CA THR A 540 25.73 -20.89 8.02
C THR A 540 25.92 -19.67 7.12
N VAL A 541 25.99 -18.49 7.75
CA VAL A 541 26.46 -17.24 7.12
C VAL A 541 27.70 -16.76 7.89
N GLU A 542 28.80 -16.54 7.17
CA GLU A 542 30.02 -15.93 7.72
C GLU A 542 30.22 -14.52 7.16
N LEU A 543 30.46 -13.57 8.06
CA LEU A 543 30.63 -12.15 7.74
C LEU A 543 31.83 -11.57 8.50
N LYS A 544 32.47 -10.55 7.94
CA LYS A 544 33.65 -9.92 8.54
C LYS A 544 33.33 -8.54 9.10
N VAL A 545 33.80 -8.24 10.30
CA VAL A 545 33.63 -6.92 10.94
C VAL A 545 34.97 -6.44 11.48
N ASN A 546 35.36 -5.23 11.10
CA ASN A 546 36.63 -4.65 11.52
C ASN A 546 36.39 -3.69 12.71
N TYR A 547 36.71 -4.15 13.92
CA TYR A 547 36.71 -3.29 15.10
C TYR A 547 38.00 -2.47 15.10
N GLN A 548 37.88 -1.15 14.92
CA GLN A 548 39.01 -0.23 14.92
C GLN A 548 38.73 0.94 15.86
N GLY A 549 39.75 1.36 16.60
CA GLY A 549 39.67 2.53 17.46
C GLY A 549 39.78 3.84 16.68
N PRO A 550 39.54 4.98 17.34
CA PRO A 550 39.78 6.29 16.77
C PRO A 550 41.26 6.51 16.44
N ARG A 551 41.49 7.32 15.40
CA ARG A 551 42.82 7.76 14.96
C ARG A 551 43.27 9.01 15.71
N LEU A 552 44.57 9.19 15.81
CA LEU A 552 45.21 10.42 16.27
C LEU A 552 45.49 11.39 15.11
N TYR A 553 45.49 12.68 15.41
CA TYR A 553 46.01 13.74 14.56
C TYR A 553 46.61 14.83 15.45
N ILE A 554 47.82 15.28 15.15
CA ILE A 554 48.52 16.35 15.88
C ILE A 554 48.38 17.65 15.09
N PHE A 555 48.02 18.74 15.78
CA PHE A 555 47.91 20.08 15.21
C PHE A 555 49.23 20.84 15.31
N GLU A 556 49.87 20.80 16.49
CA GLU A 556 51.14 21.45 16.80
C GLU A 556 51.86 20.73 17.96
N PRO A 557 53.21 20.81 18.07
CA PRO A 557 54.11 21.36 17.06
C PRO A 557 54.17 20.46 15.81
N ALA A 558 54.71 20.99 14.71
CA ALA A 558 54.98 20.17 13.53
C ALA A 558 56.17 19.24 13.77
N ASP A 559 56.22 18.12 13.08
CA ASP A 559 57.37 17.21 13.11
C ASP A 559 58.63 17.91 12.56
N GLY A 560 59.75 17.79 13.27
CA GLY A 560 61.00 18.50 13.02
C GLY A 560 61.07 19.95 13.52
N THR A 561 60.11 20.44 14.32
CA THR A 561 60.10 21.85 14.78
C THR A 561 61.31 22.18 15.65
N GLY A 562 62.09 23.19 15.26
CA GLY A 562 63.09 23.81 16.15
C GLY A 562 62.44 24.71 17.18
N ILE A 563 62.83 24.59 18.45
CA ILE A 563 62.29 25.39 19.56
C ILE A 563 63.41 26.20 20.24
N GLU A 564 63.15 27.48 20.49
CA GLU A 564 64.07 28.41 21.17
C GLU A 564 63.84 28.45 22.70
N THR A 565 62.86 27.68 23.20
CA THR A 565 62.36 27.70 24.58
C THR A 565 62.46 26.34 25.24
N GLU A 566 62.63 26.34 26.57
CA GLU A 566 62.72 25.14 27.44
C GLU A 566 61.34 24.41 27.58
N SER A 567 60.39 24.64 26.66
CA SER A 567 59.05 24.02 26.61
C SER A 567 58.36 24.17 25.23
N VAL A 568 57.37 23.32 24.96
CA VAL A 568 56.52 23.34 23.74
C VAL A 568 55.09 22.86 24.02
N MET A 569 54.09 23.40 23.33
CA MET A 569 52.68 23.00 23.48
C MET A 569 52.31 21.93 22.45
N VAL A 570 51.83 20.78 22.92
CA VAL A 570 51.33 19.68 22.08
C VAL A 570 49.81 19.77 22.02
N ARG A 571 49.24 19.91 20.83
CA ARG A 571 47.80 19.88 20.59
C ARG A 571 47.43 18.83 19.57
N GLY A 572 46.29 18.18 19.73
CA GLY A 572 45.80 17.21 18.78
C GLY A 572 44.35 16.79 19.02
N ARG A 573 43.90 15.78 18.27
CA ARG A 573 42.60 15.14 18.44
C ARG A 573 42.67 13.64 18.21
N ALA A 574 41.86 12.90 18.96
CA ALA A 574 41.41 11.59 18.57
C ALA A 574 40.09 11.71 17.79
N TYR A 575 39.89 10.91 16.74
CA TYR A 575 38.68 10.96 15.91
C TYR A 575 38.32 9.61 15.30
N ASP A 576 37.01 9.35 15.20
CA ASP A 576 36.44 8.26 14.40
C ASP A 576 35.24 8.76 13.60
N SER A 577 34.93 8.03 12.52
CA SER A 577 33.73 8.12 11.70
C SER A 577 32.40 8.23 12.47
N ASN A 578 32.25 7.56 13.62
CA ASN A 578 31.02 7.60 14.41
C ASN A 578 30.93 8.80 15.37
N SER A 579 31.90 9.72 15.36
CA SER A 579 31.98 10.94 16.20
C SER A 579 32.08 10.74 17.72
N ASP A 580 31.65 9.61 18.27
CA ASP A 580 31.90 9.22 19.67
C ASP A 580 33.31 8.60 19.81
N VAL A 581 34.18 9.27 20.57
CA VAL A 581 35.61 9.00 20.65
C VAL A 581 35.96 8.49 22.05
N ASN A 582 35.64 7.22 22.32
CA ASN A 582 35.85 6.59 23.62
C ASN A 582 37.29 6.04 23.78
N ALA A 583 38.28 6.94 23.84
CA ALA A 583 39.71 6.58 23.97
C ALA A 583 40.44 7.45 25.01
N LYS A 584 41.31 6.86 25.83
CA LYS A 584 42.21 7.60 26.73
C LYS A 584 43.45 8.06 25.95
N ILE A 585 43.90 9.29 26.19
CA ILE A 585 45.08 9.88 25.53
C ILE A 585 46.23 10.02 26.54
N TYR A 586 47.43 9.57 26.14
CA TYR A 586 48.65 9.70 26.92
C TYR A 586 49.79 10.32 26.10
N VAL A 587 50.65 11.09 26.77
CA VAL A 587 51.84 11.73 26.20
C VAL A 587 53.06 11.35 27.04
N ARG A 588 54.24 11.26 26.40
CA ARG A 588 55.54 11.21 27.07
C ARG A 588 56.62 11.92 26.24
N ILE A 589 57.71 12.28 26.89
CA ILE A 589 58.94 12.77 26.25
C ILE A 589 59.92 11.58 26.15
N ASP A 590 60.53 11.38 25.00
CA ASP A 590 61.56 10.35 24.73
C ASP A 590 61.25 8.96 25.32
N ASN A 591 61.90 8.61 26.45
CA ASN A 591 61.74 7.35 27.16
C ASN A 591 61.21 7.53 28.60
N GLU A 592 60.64 8.69 28.91
CA GLU A 592 60.00 8.96 30.20
C GLU A 592 58.70 8.15 30.43
N GLN A 593 58.15 8.32 31.64
CA GLN A 593 56.86 7.77 32.02
C GLN A 593 55.71 8.39 31.23
N TRP A 594 54.64 7.62 31.04
CA TRP A 594 53.44 8.07 30.33
C TRP A 594 52.55 8.91 31.23
N VAL A 595 52.24 10.13 30.80
CA VAL A 595 51.29 11.04 31.46
C VAL A 595 49.93 10.91 30.78
N TYR A 596 48.88 10.67 31.57
CA TYR A 596 47.48 10.71 31.09
C TYR A 596 47.05 12.17 30.88
N VAL A 597 46.45 12.46 29.72
CA VAL A 597 46.01 13.82 29.34
C VAL A 597 44.49 13.95 29.45
N CYS A 598 43.73 13.11 28.72
CA CYS A 598 42.28 13.20 28.68
C CYS A 598 41.63 11.86 28.24
N LYS A 599 40.30 11.84 28.19
CA LYS A 599 39.52 10.78 27.56
C LYS A 599 38.59 11.37 26.50
N GLY A 600 38.90 11.07 25.23
CA GLY A 600 38.14 11.45 24.05
C GLY A 600 38.42 12.84 23.50
N GLY A 601 38.07 13.03 22.22
CA GLY A 601 38.04 14.33 21.55
C GLY A 601 39.41 14.98 21.33
N GLU A 602 39.44 16.30 21.49
CA GLU A 602 40.64 17.14 21.30
C GLU A 602 41.41 17.30 22.63
N PHE A 603 42.72 17.48 22.54
CA PHE A 603 43.61 17.52 23.70
C PHE A 603 44.73 18.55 23.55
N GLU A 604 45.14 19.13 24.67
CA GLU A 604 46.27 20.05 24.78
C GLU A 604 47.15 19.63 25.96
N TYR A 605 48.48 19.64 25.81
CA TYR A 605 49.43 19.28 26.85
C TYR A 605 50.75 20.05 26.72
N MET A 606 51.23 20.64 27.83
CA MET A 606 52.47 21.39 27.89
C MET A 606 53.65 20.46 28.18
N VAL A 607 54.56 20.30 27.21
CA VAL A 607 55.83 19.58 27.34
C VAL A 607 56.92 20.56 27.78
N ASN A 608 57.77 20.17 28.74
CA ASN A 608 58.90 20.96 29.22
C ASN A 608 60.19 20.13 29.10
N PHE A 609 61.30 20.76 28.73
CA PHE A 609 62.62 20.13 28.55
C PHE A 609 63.59 20.62 29.62
N THR A 610 64.63 19.85 29.95
CA THR A 610 65.65 20.30 30.91
C THR A 610 66.84 20.95 30.21
N ARG A 611 67.58 21.77 30.96
CA ARG A 611 68.55 22.72 30.39
C ARG A 611 69.86 22.12 29.89
N GLU A 612 70.07 20.82 30.13
CA GLU A 612 71.27 20.09 29.69
C GLU A 612 71.01 19.31 28.39
N GLU A 613 69.78 19.35 27.88
CA GLU A 613 69.28 18.55 26.77
C GLU A 613 69.24 19.36 25.46
N ASN A 614 70.41 19.61 24.87
CA ASN A 614 70.49 20.06 23.47
C ASN A 614 70.42 18.82 22.55
N GLY A 615 69.66 18.90 21.46
CA GLY A 615 69.51 17.76 20.53
C GLY A 615 68.13 17.65 19.90
N ILE A 616 67.73 16.43 19.57
CA ILE A 616 66.40 16.08 19.02
C ILE A 616 65.64 15.27 20.07
N HIS A 617 64.45 15.74 20.43
CA HIS A 617 63.56 15.13 21.41
C HIS A 617 62.32 14.54 20.76
N LYS A 618 61.93 13.33 21.18
CA LYS A 618 60.85 12.55 20.58
C LYS A 618 59.62 12.53 21.48
N ILE A 619 58.71 13.47 21.28
CA ILE A 619 57.42 13.46 21.97
C ILE A 619 56.58 12.31 21.40
N THR A 620 56.11 11.40 22.25
CA THR A 620 55.26 10.27 21.85
C THR A 620 53.85 10.45 22.41
N ILE A 621 52.82 10.28 21.57
CA ILE A 621 51.40 10.38 21.91
C ILE A 621 50.71 9.06 21.56
N ARG A 622 49.90 8.49 22.47
CA ARG A 622 49.10 7.28 22.21
C ARG A 622 47.63 7.45 22.59
N ALA A 623 46.76 6.73 21.88
CA ALA A 623 45.36 6.53 22.22
C ALA A 623 45.12 5.05 22.60
N GLU A 624 44.35 4.79 23.66
CA GLU A 624 44.02 3.44 24.13
C GLU A 624 42.56 3.29 24.61
N ASP A 625 42.09 2.05 24.70
CA ASP A 625 40.76 1.72 25.24
C ASP A 625 40.70 1.72 26.78
N GLU A 626 39.57 1.29 27.36
CA GLU A 626 39.44 1.21 28.82
C GLU A 626 40.33 0.13 29.47
N PHE A 627 40.75 -0.88 28.70
CA PHE A 627 41.51 -2.06 29.12
C PHE A 627 43.02 -1.98 28.83
N GLY A 628 43.47 -0.94 28.10
CA GLY A 628 44.87 -0.70 27.74
C GLY A 628 45.25 -1.14 26.32
N THR A 629 44.30 -1.50 25.46
CA THR A 629 44.55 -1.80 24.04
C THR A 629 44.93 -0.50 23.33
N ILE A 630 46.16 -0.39 22.81
CA ILE A 630 46.60 0.78 22.04
C ILE A 630 45.92 0.77 20.66
N TYR A 631 45.19 1.85 20.36
CA TYR A 631 44.52 2.05 19.08
C TYR A 631 45.45 2.64 18.01
N GLU A 632 46.19 3.69 18.36
CA GLU A 632 47.20 4.33 17.52
C GLU A 632 48.24 5.03 18.39
N GLN A 633 49.48 5.13 17.90
CA GLN A 633 50.56 5.87 18.54
C GLN A 633 51.33 6.68 17.49
N ILE A 634 51.47 7.98 17.71
CA ILE A 634 52.22 8.91 16.88
C ILE A 634 53.43 9.39 17.68
N TYR A 635 54.52 9.75 16.99
CA TYR A 635 55.59 10.56 17.56
C TYR A 635 55.83 11.78 16.68
N ILE A 636 56.39 12.81 17.30
CA ILE A 636 56.89 14.02 16.64
C ILE A 636 58.25 14.35 17.24
N GLU A 637 59.17 14.82 16.41
CA GLU A 637 60.51 15.22 16.83
C GLU A 637 60.63 16.75 16.88
N VAL A 638 61.24 17.28 17.94
CA VAL A 638 61.53 18.72 18.10
C VAL A 638 63.01 18.91 18.41
N SER A 639 63.60 20.04 18.02
CA SER A 639 65.05 20.25 18.13
C SER A 639 65.44 21.51 18.93
N ILE A 640 66.47 21.36 19.77
CA ILE A 640 67.03 22.41 20.65
C ILE A 640 68.50 22.65 20.23
N PRO A 641 68.85 23.82 19.68
CA PRO A 641 70.16 24.05 19.04
C PRO A 641 71.29 24.45 20.01
N GLU A 642 72.51 24.01 19.71
CA GLU A 642 73.72 24.32 20.49
C GLU A 642 74.19 25.79 20.38
N LYS A 643 74.86 26.26 21.45
CA LYS A 643 75.44 27.61 21.55
C LYS A 643 76.94 27.60 21.23
N ILE A 644 77.33 28.45 20.29
CA ILE A 644 78.67 28.58 19.73
C ILE A 644 79.19 29.99 20.04
N TYR A 645 80.36 30.09 20.67
CA TYR A 645 81.06 31.34 20.96
C TYR A 645 82.32 31.46 20.11
N SER A 646 82.64 32.66 19.60
CA SER A 646 83.82 32.91 18.77
C SER A 646 84.12 34.41 18.72
N ILE A 647 85.39 34.81 18.73
CA ILE A 647 85.78 36.23 18.68
C ILE A 647 86.95 36.50 17.73
N SER A 648 87.08 37.74 17.26
CA SER A 648 88.26 38.19 16.50
C SER A 648 88.65 39.64 16.74
N VAL A 649 89.95 39.93 16.79
CA VAL A 649 90.52 41.29 16.84
C VAL A 649 91.11 41.67 15.48
N GLU A 650 90.78 42.86 14.99
CA GLU A 650 91.22 43.44 13.71
C GLU A 650 91.81 44.84 13.95
N THR A 651 92.85 45.23 13.20
CA THR A 651 93.54 46.52 13.36
C THR A 651 93.75 47.22 12.01
N THR A 652 93.42 48.51 11.93
CA THR A 652 93.42 49.26 10.65
C THR A 652 93.91 50.71 10.81
N PRO A 653 94.97 51.13 10.09
CA PRO A 653 96.02 50.25 9.57
C PRO A 653 96.76 49.54 10.72
N ASN A 654 97.60 48.55 10.41
CA ASN A 654 98.47 47.91 11.40
C ASN A 654 99.90 48.49 11.43
N LYS A 655 100.31 49.30 10.44
CA LYS A 655 101.59 50.03 10.42
C LYS A 655 101.41 51.49 9.98
N LYS A 656 102.18 52.41 10.58
CA LYS A 656 102.37 53.80 10.11
C LYS A 656 103.84 54.21 10.21
N GLU A 657 104.30 55.03 9.27
CA GLU A 657 105.65 55.59 9.20
C GLU A 657 105.58 57.12 9.18
N GLY A 658 106.46 57.81 9.91
CA GLY A 658 106.36 59.26 10.13
C GLY A 658 107.61 59.86 10.76
N LYS A 659 107.70 61.19 10.79
CA LYS A 659 108.91 61.91 11.26
C LYS A 659 109.05 61.84 12.78
N PRO A 660 110.27 61.94 13.35
CA PRO A 660 110.46 62.14 14.79
C PRO A 660 109.56 63.26 15.34
N GLY A 661 109.01 63.05 16.53
CA GLY A 661 108.00 63.93 17.14
C GLY A 661 106.55 63.78 16.64
N SER A 662 106.26 62.91 15.67
CA SER A 662 104.89 62.73 15.14
C SER A 662 104.05 61.70 15.92
N ASN A 663 102.72 61.76 15.74
CA ASN A 663 101.75 60.90 16.44
C ASN A 663 101.02 59.99 15.44
N HIS A 664 101.05 58.68 15.68
CA HIS A 664 100.32 57.70 14.88
C HIS A 664 99.13 57.12 15.64
N VAL A 665 97.92 57.38 15.13
CA VAL A 665 96.68 56.79 15.62
C VAL A 665 96.30 55.56 14.78
N PHE A 666 95.84 54.50 15.43
CA PHE A 666 95.39 53.24 14.84
C PHE A 666 94.01 52.87 15.40
N LYS A 667 93.11 52.32 14.57
CA LYS A 667 91.82 51.79 15.03
C LYS A 667 91.92 50.30 15.29
N VAL A 668 91.32 49.85 16.40
CA VAL A 668 91.19 48.44 16.80
C VAL A 668 89.70 48.08 16.85
N LEU A 669 89.35 46.88 16.38
CA LEU A 669 87.98 46.39 16.27
C LEU A 669 87.91 44.96 16.82
N VAL A 670 86.94 44.69 17.71
CA VAL A 670 86.71 43.40 18.35
C VAL A 670 85.30 42.94 17.99
N LYS A 671 85.18 41.75 17.41
CA LYS A 671 83.92 41.16 16.91
C LYS A 671 83.59 39.87 17.65
N ASN A 672 82.30 39.63 17.91
CA ASN A 672 81.75 38.32 18.22
C ASN A 672 81.28 37.67 16.89
N LYS A 673 81.67 36.42 16.66
CA LYS A 673 81.35 35.59 15.49
C LYS A 673 80.54 34.34 15.88
N GLY A 674 80.16 34.20 17.15
CA GLY A 674 79.29 33.16 17.67
C GLY A 674 77.80 33.45 17.46
N ASN A 675 76.97 32.42 17.70
CA ASN A 675 75.50 32.50 17.60
C ASN A 675 74.83 32.96 18.91
N SER A 676 75.61 33.25 19.96
CA SER A 676 75.12 33.66 21.28
C SER A 676 75.91 34.86 21.83
N ASP A 677 75.33 35.57 22.79
CA ASP A 677 75.94 36.76 23.41
C ASP A 677 77.19 36.39 24.25
N ASP A 678 78.28 37.13 24.04
CA ASP A 678 79.60 36.85 24.63
C ASP A 678 80.09 38.01 25.54
N PHE A 679 80.96 37.68 26.48
CA PHE A 679 81.62 38.63 27.39
C PHE A 679 83.13 38.54 27.20
N VAL A 680 83.73 39.66 26.78
CA VAL A 680 85.09 39.72 26.26
C VAL A 680 85.95 40.65 27.10
N ARG A 681 87.11 40.15 27.55
CA ARG A 681 88.19 40.91 28.20
C ARG A 681 89.30 41.21 27.20
N VAL A 682 89.53 42.49 26.94
CA VAL A 682 90.63 43.00 26.14
C VAL A 682 91.80 43.41 27.05
N ASN A 683 93.01 43.08 26.63
CA ASN A 683 94.32 43.45 27.20
C ASN A 683 95.20 44.07 26.11
N VAL A 684 96.26 44.76 26.52
CA VAL A 684 97.32 45.26 25.63
C VAL A 684 98.70 44.97 26.23
N GLU A 685 99.69 44.75 25.36
CA GLU A 685 101.08 44.44 25.73
C GLU A 685 102.02 45.29 24.86
N TYR A 686 103.00 45.95 25.47
CA TYR A 686 104.04 46.72 24.80
C TYR A 686 105.28 46.87 25.70
N ALA A 687 106.42 47.24 25.13
CA ALA A 687 107.67 47.39 25.86
C ALA A 687 107.74 48.73 26.61
N ASP A 688 108.21 48.73 27.86
CA ASP A 688 108.44 49.97 28.61
C ASP A 688 109.54 50.82 27.95
N SER A 689 109.19 52.06 27.59
CA SER A 689 110.10 53.04 27.01
C SER A 689 109.84 54.41 27.65
N LEU A 690 110.92 55.12 27.97
CA LEU A 690 110.83 56.49 28.52
C LEU A 690 110.62 57.55 27.43
N SER A 691 110.91 57.24 26.17
CA SER A 691 110.83 58.17 25.04
C SER A 691 109.56 57.97 24.21
N TRP A 692 109.19 56.73 23.89
CA TRP A 692 107.95 56.42 23.17
C TRP A 692 106.74 56.47 24.11
N LYS A 693 105.65 57.13 23.68
CA LYS A 693 104.44 57.26 24.51
C LYS A 693 103.26 56.59 23.83
N VAL A 694 102.52 55.77 24.59
CA VAL A 694 101.29 55.13 24.13
C VAL A 694 100.10 55.72 24.88
N GLN A 695 99.02 56.01 24.17
CA GLN A 695 97.70 56.35 24.74
C GLN A 695 96.62 55.48 24.11
N PHE A 696 95.52 55.29 24.84
CA PHE A 696 94.35 54.54 24.39
C PHE A 696 93.08 55.34 24.66
N ALA A 697 92.08 55.27 23.78
CA ALA A 697 90.80 55.93 23.93
C ALA A 697 89.69 55.24 23.14
N PHE A 698 88.43 55.51 23.49
CA PHE A 698 87.28 55.06 22.68
C PHE A 698 87.06 55.90 21.41
N ASP A 699 87.60 57.12 21.38
CA ASP A 699 87.48 58.08 20.27
C ASP A 699 88.83 58.44 19.64
N GLU A 700 88.81 58.78 18.35
CA GLU A 700 90.02 59.08 17.56
C GLU A 700 90.71 60.40 17.99
N LEU A 701 89.99 61.28 18.69
CA LEU A 701 90.51 62.55 19.23
C LEU A 701 91.21 62.39 20.59
N PHE A 702 91.06 61.24 21.25
CA PHE A 702 91.58 60.92 22.59
C PHE A 702 91.04 61.86 23.67
N THR A 703 89.72 62.04 23.68
CA THR A 703 88.97 62.72 24.76
C THR A 703 88.50 61.75 25.84
N SER A 704 88.24 60.48 25.47
CA SER A 704 87.68 59.43 26.32
C SER A 704 88.68 58.30 26.52
N PHE A 705 89.67 58.53 27.39
CA PHE A 705 90.78 57.61 27.63
C PHE A 705 90.34 56.22 28.11
N LEU A 706 91.10 55.19 27.72
CA LEU A 706 90.87 53.79 28.03
C LEU A 706 92.04 53.21 28.82
N THR A 707 91.72 52.44 29.86
CA THR A 707 92.67 51.64 30.65
C THR A 707 92.42 50.14 30.41
N PHE A 708 93.45 49.32 30.59
CA PHE A 708 93.39 47.86 30.42
C PHE A 708 93.70 47.15 31.75
N PRO A 709 93.08 45.99 32.06
CA PRO A 709 92.09 45.23 31.26
C PRO A 709 90.76 45.97 31.06
N TYR A 710 90.19 45.86 29.85
CA TYR A 710 88.87 46.38 29.50
C TYR A 710 87.89 45.21 29.30
N ASN A 711 86.77 45.19 30.01
CA ASN A 711 85.74 44.15 29.87
C ASN A 711 84.50 44.72 29.18
N THR A 712 83.90 43.98 28.24
CA THR A 712 82.70 44.40 27.49
C THR A 712 81.84 43.21 27.09
N SER A 713 80.53 43.42 26.90
CA SER A 713 79.65 42.42 26.30
C SER A 713 79.39 42.75 24.83
N ILE A 714 79.43 41.72 23.99
CA ILE A 714 79.24 41.79 22.55
C ILE A 714 78.19 40.74 22.18
N ARG A 715 77.03 41.20 21.68
CA ARG A 715 75.95 40.30 21.24
C ARG A 715 76.40 39.37 20.12
N ALA A 716 75.66 38.28 19.89
CA ALA A 716 75.84 37.43 18.71
C ALA A 716 76.01 38.28 17.43
N SER A 717 77.05 38.00 16.64
CA SER A 717 77.45 38.77 15.44
C SER A 717 77.73 40.28 15.63
N GLY A 718 77.93 40.77 16.86
CA GLY A 718 78.17 42.20 17.16
C GLY A 718 79.64 42.63 17.20
N GLU A 719 79.90 43.94 17.37
CA GLU A 719 81.27 44.48 17.44
C GLU A 719 81.48 45.70 18.38
N ARG A 720 82.75 46.01 18.68
CA ARG A 720 83.25 47.13 19.52
C ARG A 720 84.58 47.65 18.98
N SER A 721 84.81 48.97 19.00
CA SER A 721 86.10 49.55 18.58
C SER A 721 86.70 50.54 19.58
N PHE A 722 88.02 50.67 19.56
CA PHE A 722 88.79 51.69 20.28
C PHE A 722 90.02 52.12 19.46
N TYR A 723 90.79 53.08 19.94
CA TYR A 723 91.95 53.65 19.25
C TYR A 723 93.22 53.60 20.10
N VAL A 724 94.36 53.38 19.44
CA VAL A 724 95.72 53.42 20.00
C VAL A 724 96.45 54.60 19.39
N LYS A 725 97.12 55.44 20.19
CA LYS A 725 98.03 56.49 19.72
C LYS A 725 99.44 56.16 20.19
N ILE A 726 100.39 56.11 19.26
CA ILE A 726 101.82 55.96 19.54
C ILE A 726 102.52 57.26 19.11
N SER A 727 103.15 57.95 20.05
CA SER A 727 104.00 59.13 19.82
C SER A 727 105.44 58.70 19.54
N ILE A 728 106.00 59.15 18.43
CA ILE A 728 107.41 58.96 18.07
C ILE A 728 108.27 59.99 18.82
N PRO A 729 109.39 59.58 19.46
CA PRO A 729 110.33 60.52 20.06
C PRO A 729 110.91 61.54 19.07
N GLU A 730 111.41 62.68 19.55
CA GLU A 730 112.14 63.66 18.71
C GLU A 730 113.57 63.20 18.39
N ASP A 731 114.16 62.35 19.24
CA ASP A 731 115.50 61.76 19.08
C ASP A 731 115.52 60.41 18.33
N ALA A 732 114.35 59.95 17.87
CA ALA A 732 114.20 58.71 17.12
C ALA A 732 114.96 58.75 15.78
N ARG A 733 115.67 57.65 15.47
CA ARG A 733 116.45 57.49 14.24
C ARG A 733 115.59 56.93 13.11
N ASP A 734 116.05 57.12 11.88
CA ASP A 734 115.42 56.49 10.71
C ASP A 734 115.39 54.96 10.89
N GLY A 735 114.19 54.38 10.84
CA GLY A 735 113.94 52.96 11.06
C GLY A 735 113.60 52.52 12.50
N ASP A 736 113.74 53.39 13.51
CA ASP A 736 113.33 53.04 14.89
C ASP A 736 111.82 52.75 14.93
N SER A 737 111.41 51.67 15.61
CA SER A 737 110.01 51.24 15.62
C SER A 737 109.53 50.76 16.98
N PHE A 738 108.21 50.90 17.19
CA PHE A 738 107.54 50.54 18.44
C PHE A 738 106.23 49.79 18.14
N LYS A 739 105.96 48.74 18.93
CA LYS A 739 104.81 47.86 18.77
C LYS A 739 103.87 47.91 19.97
N VAL A 740 102.58 47.80 19.70
CA VAL A 740 101.54 47.52 20.72
C VAL A 740 100.72 46.32 20.26
N LYS A 741 100.72 45.27 21.05
CA LYS A 741 99.89 44.07 20.86
C LYS A 741 98.58 44.24 21.63
N ILE A 742 97.48 43.75 21.05
CA ILE A 742 96.14 43.72 21.63
C ILE A 742 95.67 42.26 21.68
N ILE A 743 95.09 41.83 22.80
CA ILE A 743 94.58 40.47 23.00
C ILE A 743 93.16 40.56 23.57
N ALA A 744 92.18 39.94 22.91
CA ALA A 744 90.81 39.79 23.42
C ALA A 744 90.56 38.32 23.81
N ASN A 745 89.85 38.11 24.92
CA ASN A 745 89.55 36.80 25.49
C ASN A 745 88.08 36.74 25.91
N SER A 746 87.31 35.78 25.38
CA SER A 746 85.97 35.43 25.85
C SER A 746 86.04 34.75 27.22
N ILE A 747 85.02 34.93 28.06
CA ILE A 747 84.85 34.12 29.28
C ILE A 747 84.67 32.62 28.99
N PHE A 748 84.27 32.27 27.75
CA PHE A 748 84.12 30.89 27.29
C PHE A 748 85.41 30.31 26.66
N GLY A 749 86.56 30.95 26.90
CA GLY A 749 87.89 30.40 26.62
C GLY A 749 88.45 30.66 25.21
N VAL A 750 87.69 31.27 24.31
CA VAL A 750 88.17 31.68 22.98
C VAL A 750 88.98 32.97 23.07
N SER A 751 90.14 33.06 22.38
CA SER A 751 90.96 34.27 22.33
C SER A 751 91.34 34.66 20.89
N SER A 752 91.70 35.93 20.70
CA SER A 752 92.19 36.48 19.44
C SER A 752 93.09 37.70 19.68
N GLU A 753 94.11 37.88 18.85
CA GLU A 753 95.11 38.93 19.01
C GLU A 753 95.49 39.64 17.71
N SER A 754 96.03 40.85 17.82
CA SER A 754 96.52 41.67 16.71
C SER A 754 97.60 42.65 17.21
N GLU A 755 98.39 43.25 16.33
CA GLU A 755 99.40 44.27 16.70
C GLU A 755 99.33 45.51 15.80
N VAL A 756 99.74 46.66 16.37
CA VAL A 756 99.94 47.92 15.65
C VAL A 756 101.37 48.43 15.83
N VAL A 757 101.95 48.99 14.76
CA VAL A 757 103.38 49.31 14.67
C VAL A 757 103.59 50.75 14.17
N SER A 758 104.40 51.52 14.89
CA SER A 758 104.81 52.88 14.54
C SER A 758 106.30 52.90 14.19
N VAL A 759 106.72 53.63 13.15
CA VAL A 759 108.13 53.71 12.70
C VAL A 759 108.54 55.15 12.41
N ALA A 760 109.76 55.53 12.83
CA ALA A 760 110.39 56.82 12.59
C ALA A 760 111.10 56.88 11.22
N LYS A 761 111.05 58.04 10.54
CA LYS A 761 111.60 58.24 9.19
C LYS A 761 112.08 59.67 8.91
N ILE A 762 113.20 59.86 8.21
CA ILE A 762 113.86 61.17 8.02
C ILE A 762 114.29 61.41 6.56
N ASP A 763 113.68 62.40 5.90
CA ASP A 763 114.03 62.81 4.51
C ASP A 763 114.95 64.05 4.50
N ILE A 764 115.95 64.09 3.59
CA ILE A 764 116.83 65.27 3.38
C ILE A 764 117.13 65.51 1.90
N MET A 765 116.29 66.29 1.19
CA MET A 765 116.77 67.08 0.02
C MET A 765 115.83 68.22 -0.41
N GLU A 766 115.79 69.34 0.33
CA GLU A 766 115.46 70.69 -0.18
C GLU A 766 115.69 71.74 0.92
N SER A 767 116.16 72.97 0.66
CA SER A 767 117.09 73.41 -0.41
C SER A 767 117.82 74.68 0.04
N ALA A 768 119.08 74.87 -0.38
CA ALA A 768 119.92 75.99 0.04
C ALA A 768 119.61 77.34 -0.67
N VAL A 769 118.38 77.51 -1.16
CA VAL A 769 118.00 78.58 -2.10
C VAL A 769 117.30 79.76 -1.41
N GLN A 770 116.59 79.51 -0.31
CA GLN A 770 115.78 80.53 0.37
C GLN A 770 116.61 81.70 0.96
N TYR A 771 117.87 81.47 1.31
CA TYR A 771 118.69 82.44 2.06
C TYR A 771 119.31 83.56 1.20
N LEU A 772 119.50 83.33 -0.11
CA LEU A 772 120.05 84.35 -1.02
C LEU A 772 118.98 85.23 -1.68
N ILE A 773 117.76 84.74 -1.82
CA ILE A 773 116.62 85.56 -2.32
C ILE A 773 116.18 86.58 -1.26
N TRP A 774 116.37 86.29 0.04
CA TRP A 774 115.95 87.17 1.13
C TRP A 774 116.75 88.49 1.23
N LEU A 775 118.00 88.53 0.77
CA LEU A 775 118.76 89.79 0.66
C LEU A 775 118.30 90.68 -0.50
N GLY A 776 117.68 90.12 -1.54
CA GLY A 776 117.15 90.86 -2.69
C GLY A 776 115.80 91.52 -2.45
N LEU A 777 114.97 91.01 -1.54
CA LEU A 777 113.60 91.47 -1.35
C LEU A 777 113.45 92.58 -0.30
N VAL A 778 114.37 92.70 0.65
CA VAL A 778 114.35 93.80 1.66
C VAL A 778 114.53 95.17 0.99
N SER A 779 115.35 95.27 -0.05
CA SER A 779 115.54 96.51 -0.84
C SER A 779 114.34 96.85 -1.73
N VAL A 780 113.68 95.84 -2.31
CA VAL A 780 112.46 96.03 -3.12
C VAL A 780 111.27 96.45 -2.26
N ALA A 781 111.14 95.93 -1.03
CA ALA A 781 110.09 96.32 -0.09
C ALA A 781 110.12 97.82 0.26
N VAL A 782 111.32 98.41 0.43
CA VAL A 782 111.49 99.85 0.72
C VAL A 782 110.90 100.75 -0.38
N VAL A 783 110.99 100.33 -1.65
CA VAL A 783 110.44 101.08 -2.79
C VAL A 783 108.97 100.72 -3.07
N LEU A 784 108.57 99.46 -2.91
CA LEU A 784 107.17 99.07 -3.15
C LEU A 784 106.21 99.48 -2.03
N ILE A 785 106.66 99.71 -0.80
CA ILE A 785 105.83 100.39 0.22
C ILE A 785 105.54 101.85 -0.20
N TYR A 786 106.54 102.53 -0.79
CA TYR A 786 106.35 103.88 -1.37
C TYR A 786 105.43 103.89 -2.60
N PHE A 787 105.53 102.89 -3.49
CA PHE A 787 104.63 102.79 -4.65
C PHE A 787 103.24 102.22 -4.34
N ALA A 788 103.06 101.39 -3.30
CA ALA A 788 101.74 100.97 -2.83
C ALA A 788 100.99 102.14 -2.18
N TYR A 789 101.67 102.98 -1.40
CA TYR A 789 101.15 104.27 -0.95
C TYR A 789 100.70 105.17 -2.12
N LYS A 790 101.43 105.14 -3.24
CA LYS A 790 101.09 105.86 -4.47
C LYS A 790 99.95 105.21 -5.28
N SER A 791 99.81 103.88 -5.24
CA SER A 791 98.83 103.11 -6.04
C SER A 791 97.52 102.82 -5.31
N TYR A 792 97.43 103.12 -4.01
CA TYR A 792 96.17 103.27 -3.27
C TYR A 792 95.12 104.12 -4.03
N MET A 793 95.57 105.06 -4.86
CA MET A 793 94.72 105.98 -5.64
C MET A 793 94.29 105.46 -7.03
N ARG A 794 94.82 104.34 -7.54
CA ARG A 794 94.45 103.77 -8.85
C ARG A 794 94.61 102.25 -8.87
N THR A 795 93.57 101.44 -9.05
CA THR A 795 92.09 101.61 -8.99
C THR A 795 91.53 100.18 -8.95
N LYS A 796 90.53 99.74 -8.18
CA LYS A 796 89.15 100.25 -7.95
C LYS A 796 88.45 100.86 -9.17
N LYS A 797 88.76 100.35 -10.37
CA LYS A 797 88.09 100.61 -11.65
C LYS A 797 88.71 99.71 -12.73
N VAL A 798 88.18 98.56 -13.11
CA VAL A 798 87.05 97.70 -12.67
C VAL A 798 87.62 96.26 -12.83
N LEU A 799 87.53 95.30 -11.89
CA LEU A 799 86.39 94.64 -11.24
C LEU A 799 85.52 93.78 -12.19
N GLU A 800 86.16 92.90 -12.96
CA GLU A 800 85.56 91.81 -13.74
C GLU A 800 86.30 90.49 -13.41
N GLU A 801 85.57 89.40 -13.15
CA GLU A 801 85.43 88.20 -14.02
C GLU A 801 86.77 87.51 -14.32
N GLY A 802 87.00 86.25 -13.91
CA GLY A 802 86.32 85.03 -14.39
C GLY A 802 87.40 84.11 -15.01
N LYS A 803 87.15 82.92 -15.60
CA LYS A 803 85.97 82.04 -15.73
C LYS A 803 86.45 80.77 -16.50
N GLU A 804 85.78 79.62 -16.37
CA GLU A 804 86.00 78.39 -17.23
C GLU A 804 87.46 77.82 -17.24
N GLU A 805 87.91 76.72 -17.89
CA GLU A 805 87.41 75.49 -18.59
C GLU A 805 88.59 74.45 -18.52
N ASP A 806 88.54 73.14 -18.80
CA ASP A 806 87.61 72.00 -18.57
C ASP A 806 88.30 70.69 -19.08
N LYS A 807 87.65 69.50 -19.00
CA LYS A 807 87.90 68.23 -19.76
C LYS A 807 89.15 67.36 -19.44
N GLY A 808 88.91 66.10 -19.03
CA GLY A 808 88.85 64.98 -19.99
C GLY A 808 89.96 63.88 -20.07
N TYR A 809 89.51 62.66 -20.44
CA TYR A 809 90.21 61.57 -21.21
C TYR A 809 91.44 60.83 -20.58
N GLN A 810 91.79 59.55 -20.87
CA GLN A 810 91.08 58.31 -21.33
C GLN A 810 92.02 57.05 -21.29
N TYR A 811 91.64 55.93 -21.96
CA TYR A 811 92.31 54.61 -22.18
C TYR A 811 92.29 53.59 -21.01
N ARG A 812 91.93 52.28 -21.15
CA ARG A 812 92.25 51.15 -22.11
C ARG A 812 93.63 50.49 -21.83
N SER A 813 93.89 49.19 -22.06
CA SER A 813 93.19 48.05 -22.75
C SER A 813 93.96 46.71 -22.47
N SER A 814 93.51 45.47 -22.72
CA SER A 814 92.18 44.80 -22.85
C SER A 814 92.41 43.27 -23.12
N TYR A 815 91.34 42.48 -23.36
CA TYR A 815 91.29 41.03 -23.76
C TYR A 815 91.49 39.97 -22.66
N GLY A 816 90.87 38.77 -22.74
CA GLY A 816 89.86 38.22 -23.67
C GLY A 816 89.19 36.98 -23.05
N SER A 817 87.87 36.80 -23.14
CA SER A 817 87.06 36.17 -24.23
C SER A 817 86.76 34.68 -23.90
N ASP A 818 85.64 34.04 -24.29
CA ASP A 818 84.59 34.36 -25.27
C ASP A 818 83.15 34.02 -24.79
N SER A 819 82.14 34.54 -25.51
CA SER A 819 80.70 34.28 -25.33
C SER A 819 79.92 34.59 -26.63
N TYR A 820 78.89 33.79 -26.99
CA TYR A 820 77.88 34.07 -28.04
C TYR A 820 76.58 33.30 -27.66
N GLU A 821 75.40 33.89 -27.41
CA GLU A 821 74.43 34.70 -28.23
C GLU A 821 73.55 33.85 -29.19
N ASP A 822 72.22 34.04 -29.34
CA ASP A 822 71.18 34.74 -28.52
C ASP A 822 69.79 34.01 -28.62
N VAL A 823 68.56 34.47 -28.98
CA VAL A 823 68.01 35.75 -29.51
C VAL A 823 66.52 36.02 -29.14
N ASN A 824 66.22 37.25 -28.72
CA ASN A 824 65.00 38.09 -28.95
C ASN A 824 63.55 37.84 -28.40
N TYR A 825 63.11 38.80 -27.56
CA TYR A 825 61.90 39.68 -27.63
C TYR A 825 60.42 39.23 -27.33
N ASN A 826 59.81 39.93 -26.34
CA ASN A 826 58.52 40.68 -26.30
C ASN A 826 57.17 40.01 -26.75
N THR A 827 55.96 40.41 -26.29
CA THR A 827 55.41 41.72 -25.82
C THR A 827 54.34 41.61 -24.71
N TYR A 828 54.11 42.71 -23.95
CA TYR A 828 52.90 42.97 -23.13
C TYR A 828 51.66 43.34 -24.00
N THR A 829 50.40 43.54 -23.54
CA THR A 829 49.80 43.80 -22.20
C THR A 829 48.38 43.12 -22.12
N ARG A 830 47.24 43.56 -21.51
CA ARG A 830 46.75 44.81 -20.86
C ARG A 830 45.59 44.55 -19.85
N TYR A 831 45.31 45.55 -19.01
CA TYR A 831 44.21 45.73 -18.03
C TYR A 831 43.08 46.65 -18.61
N PRO A 832 41.95 47.00 -17.92
CA PRO A 832 41.26 46.44 -16.72
C PRO A 832 39.67 46.45 -16.76
N ALA A 833 39.04 46.03 -15.65
CA ALA A 833 37.91 46.70 -14.93
C ALA A 833 36.41 46.67 -15.40
N TYR A 834 35.57 46.30 -14.41
CA TYR A 834 34.19 46.77 -14.07
C TYR A 834 32.92 46.27 -14.83
N SER A 835 31.82 46.29 -14.05
CA SER A 835 30.39 45.92 -14.30
C SER A 835 29.54 47.23 -14.20
N PRO A 836 28.21 47.38 -14.53
CA PRO A 836 27.12 46.36 -14.46
C PRO A 836 25.82 46.53 -15.34
N TYR A 837 24.80 45.70 -15.03
CA TYR A 837 23.32 45.91 -15.12
C TYR A 837 22.51 45.92 -16.46
N GLY A 838 21.36 45.19 -16.45
CA GLY A 838 20.14 45.37 -17.28
C GLY A 838 20.02 44.48 -18.54
N GLY A 839 18.84 43.97 -18.96
CA GLY A 839 17.50 43.88 -18.34
C GLY A 839 16.34 43.71 -19.37
N TYR A 840 15.21 43.08 -18.97
CA TYR A 840 13.86 43.12 -19.63
C TYR A 840 13.68 42.46 -21.04
N ASP A 841 12.51 41.98 -21.51
CA ASP A 841 11.26 41.47 -20.86
C ASP A 841 10.36 40.67 -21.86
N ARG A 842 9.61 39.65 -21.37
CA ARG A 842 8.43 38.97 -22.01
C ARG A 842 8.63 38.38 -23.44
N TYR A 843 7.69 37.67 -24.10
CA TYR A 843 6.30 37.15 -23.88
C TYR A 843 6.27 35.71 -24.47
N ALA A 844 5.40 34.74 -24.13
CA ALA A 844 4.30 34.59 -23.15
C ALA A 844 4.32 33.09 -22.66
N VAL A 845 3.27 32.27 -22.43
CA VAL A 845 1.80 32.34 -22.55
C VAL A 845 1.11 31.31 -21.59
N TYR A 846 -0.21 31.20 -21.65
CA TYR A 846 -1.13 30.30 -20.91
C TYR A 846 -0.97 28.80 -21.29
N GLU A 847 -1.56 27.81 -20.59
CA GLU A 847 -2.62 27.75 -19.55
C GLU A 847 -2.29 26.57 -18.58
N ASP A 848 -2.89 26.33 -17.41
CA ASP A 848 -4.07 26.90 -16.72
C ASP A 848 -3.73 27.11 -15.21
N ASP A 849 -4.57 26.70 -14.24
CA ASP A 849 -4.40 26.91 -12.79
C ASP A 849 -4.36 25.58 -11.98
N SER A 850 -4.88 25.54 -10.73
CA SER A 850 -4.08 24.95 -9.64
C SER A 850 -4.77 24.78 -8.24
N LYS A 851 -3.94 24.58 -7.20
CA LYS A 851 -4.20 24.75 -5.74
C LYS A 851 -5.21 23.74 -5.14
N GLY A 852 -5.31 23.55 -3.81
CA GLY A 852 -4.58 24.13 -2.68
C GLY A 852 -4.86 23.38 -1.35
N LYS A 853 -4.17 23.77 -0.27
CA LYS A 853 -4.22 23.14 1.08
C LYS A 853 -5.57 23.37 1.82
N TYR A 854 -6.03 22.42 2.66
CA TYR A 854 -5.88 22.46 4.14
C TYR A 854 -6.68 21.40 4.94
N THR A 855 -6.17 21.06 6.14
CA THR A 855 -6.85 20.55 7.37
C THR A 855 -7.56 19.19 7.45
N ASN A 856 -6.93 18.29 8.22
CA ASN A 856 -7.45 17.54 9.39
C ASN A 856 -8.57 16.46 9.35
N GLN A 857 -8.15 15.29 9.86
CA GLN A 857 -8.78 14.42 10.89
C GLN A 857 -9.59 13.15 10.53
N ILE A 858 -9.45 12.19 11.46
CA ILE A 858 -10.24 10.96 11.73
C ILE A 858 -10.03 9.73 10.81
N ARG A 859 -9.06 8.90 11.25
CA ARG A 859 -9.06 7.43 11.42
C ARG A 859 -10.04 6.52 10.64
N LYS A 860 -9.44 5.41 10.16
CA LYS A 860 -9.99 4.06 9.89
C LYS A 860 -10.98 3.90 8.73
N PHE A 861 -10.54 3.17 7.69
CA PHE A 861 -10.75 1.71 7.63
C PHE A 861 -9.71 1.04 6.71
N ASP A 862 -9.71 -0.29 6.64
CA ASP A 862 -8.62 -1.10 6.09
C ASP A 862 -8.62 -1.24 4.56
N LYS A 863 -7.43 -1.13 3.95
CA LYS A 863 -6.79 -2.25 3.20
C LYS A 863 -5.40 -1.88 2.67
N ILE A 864 -4.45 -2.79 2.87
CA ILE A 864 -3.32 -3.13 1.96
C ILE A 864 -2.53 -1.91 1.43
N LYS A 865 -1.30 -1.68 1.90
CA LYS A 865 -0.18 -2.63 1.74
C LYS A 865 0.88 -2.51 2.83
#